data_AF-A0A8W8K6G6-F1
#
_entry.id   AF-A0A8W8K6G6-F1
#
_cell.length_a   1.000
_cell.length_b   1.000
_cell.length_c   1.000
_cell.angle_alpha   90.00
_cell.angle_beta   90.00
_cell.angle_gamma   90.00
#
_symmetry.space_group_name_H-M   'P 1'
#
loop_
_entity.id
_entity.type
_entity.pdbx_description
1 polymer ?
#
loop_
_entity_poly.entity_id
_entity_poly.type
_entity_poly.pdbx_seq_one_letter_code
_entity_poly.pdbx_strand_id
1 'polypeptide(L)'
;MSFIEHDIADQERFNLLLLEPGEIYFEDYSVTYFPKGTVKADKEKRSQKGHLKICSKSVVFVPKVLQFPILKLPLKSVTSVEEWSGDLFSRLDKDKVMRITSNVAVKMKENNIIGPYSFFKEASDYTFQLDYVSVDDCLPQICQLHRASTLPPGEQTAMINAIVLSRQSRCKFNTSWLEDLYEKIQFETQGDRILPLVNNPGRIMLTCKRLYFQPFNNIEKVPVIKIRLKDISRVIKRRFLLRQIGIEIFCKEGAPCSHIYLSLPTSKERDDLYGTILDQKELMLEQSSQDDMMIKWQSKNLSNFDYLMYLNSQADRSFCDLTQYPVMPWIVTDFISSTLDLADEKIYRDLGKPIGALNEERIQKMRERYQEMPDNKFLYGSHYSTPGYVLFYLARIAPEYVLCLQNGKFDKPDRMFNSLDDTWANCLEGAADFKELIPEFFEGKGEFLLNKGVSNFGIRQDGQPIGDVKLPPWAKDHHDFIDKMRAALESDFASENIHHWIDLIFGYKQTGEEAEKADNVFYYMTYEGAVNLDKIQDPNERARIEIQIMEFGQTPKRLFKKPHPPRFTKDGPRHYSFTTVSSSSQENEEIEVKAEQSVQSAESSVASSVQSCLSLEDISALYVTHQYTLHKSGVTGLQLTEDGCSIFSVSQDTMLKMYSLEDQRQLRSFNVSNMALSSCLVMPDNKTIVVGSWDNFVYFYSIEFGRILDALKAHDDAVSSVIWKNNILITASWDSTSKIWQFTPSSELHRFDSAVFVGQLDHESGVYCQDVDETGSLLVTGTEEGQVVIWNVGSLYPIAEMRAHEGSVNAVGISSDCRKFISCGSDCLLKIFDVETQTEMVVKNLGYQIHCVVWCNNLSLILCGTDLGQLEVWDGDKATLVSAVKGHSAPVTSLEVRTRCVLTGDKEGKICVWKPMWQDS
;
A
#
# COMPACT_ATOMS: atom_id res chain seq x y z
N MET A 1 0.43 3.53 -14.52
CA MET A 1 -0.68 2.58 -14.78
C MET A 1 -1.84 3.36 -15.35
N SER A 2 -1.79 3.61 -16.67
CA SER A 2 -2.92 4.22 -17.36
C SER A 2 -3.74 3.14 -18.06
N PHE A 3 -5.04 3.35 -18.18
CA PHE A 3 -5.97 2.54 -18.99
C PHE A 3 -5.51 2.32 -20.45
N ILE A 4 -4.51 3.07 -20.90
CA ILE A 4 -4.13 3.27 -22.31
C ILE A 4 -2.64 2.93 -22.54
N GLU A 5 -1.99 2.22 -21.61
CA GLU A 5 -0.67 1.63 -21.86
C GLU A 5 -0.71 0.56 -22.98
N HIS A 6 -1.89 0.19 -23.48
CA HIS A 6 -2.02 -0.58 -24.71
C HIS A 6 -1.82 0.33 -25.93
N ASP A 7 -0.69 0.15 -26.62
CA ASP A 7 -0.40 0.69 -27.95
C ASP A 7 -1.59 0.49 -28.92
N ILE A 8 -2.48 1.49 -28.98
CA ILE A 8 -3.51 1.62 -30.02
C ILE A 8 -2.83 1.77 -31.40
N ALA A 9 -1.55 2.17 -31.41
CA ALA A 9 -0.75 2.39 -32.62
C ALA A 9 -0.51 1.12 -33.46
N ASP A 10 -0.69 -0.08 -32.89
CA ASP A 10 -0.29 -1.33 -33.53
C ASP A 10 -1.40 -2.39 -33.69
N GLN A 11 -2.66 -2.02 -33.45
CA GLN A 11 -3.77 -2.99 -33.51
C GLN A 11 -4.18 -3.34 -34.95
N GLU A 12 -4.41 -4.64 -35.18
CA GLU A 12 -5.08 -5.08 -36.40
C GLU A 12 -6.47 -4.45 -36.50
N ARG A 13 -6.92 -4.25 -37.75
CA ARG A 13 -8.21 -3.63 -38.05
C ARG A 13 -9.39 -4.31 -37.33
N PHE A 14 -9.29 -5.61 -37.12
CA PHE A 14 -10.25 -6.41 -36.37
C PHE A 14 -9.71 -6.72 -34.97
N ASN A 15 -10.52 -6.47 -33.95
CA ASN A 15 -10.27 -6.85 -32.57
C ASN A 15 -11.52 -7.51 -31.97
N LEU A 16 -11.37 -8.14 -30.80
CA LEU A 16 -12.46 -8.85 -30.12
C LEU A 16 -13.60 -7.93 -29.68
N LEU A 17 -13.37 -6.61 -29.58
CA LEU A 17 -14.41 -5.62 -29.21
C LEU A 17 -15.51 -5.48 -30.27
N LEU A 18 -15.26 -5.90 -31.51
CA LEU A 18 -16.27 -5.91 -32.59
C LEU A 18 -17.26 -7.08 -32.47
N LEU A 19 -17.01 -8.00 -31.54
CA LEU A 19 -17.86 -9.14 -31.27
C LEU A 19 -18.95 -8.79 -30.26
N GLU A 20 -20.06 -9.50 -30.31
CA GLU A 20 -21.12 -9.35 -29.32
C GLU A 20 -20.67 -9.93 -27.97
N PRO A 21 -21.22 -9.46 -26.82
CA PRO A 21 -20.96 -10.09 -25.54
C PRO A 21 -21.22 -11.62 -25.57
N GLY A 22 -20.24 -12.40 -25.13
CA GLY A 22 -20.26 -13.87 -25.16
C GLY A 22 -20.08 -14.49 -26.54
N GLU A 23 -19.75 -13.71 -27.57
CA GLU A 23 -19.35 -14.23 -28.88
C GLU A 23 -17.85 -14.62 -28.86
N ILE A 24 -17.55 -15.81 -29.40
CA ILE A 24 -16.21 -16.41 -29.37
C ILE A 24 -15.64 -16.43 -30.78
N TYR A 25 -14.44 -15.90 -30.96
CA TYR A 25 -13.69 -16.00 -32.21
C TYR A 25 -13.00 -17.37 -32.29
N PHE A 26 -13.17 -18.05 -33.42
CA PHE A 26 -12.59 -19.35 -33.68
C PHE A 26 -11.33 -19.22 -34.53
N GLU A 27 -11.47 -18.91 -35.81
CA GLU A 27 -10.37 -18.95 -36.77
C GLU A 27 -10.68 -18.09 -37.99
N ASP A 28 -9.68 -17.87 -38.85
CA ASP A 28 -9.85 -17.11 -40.07
C ASP A 28 -9.29 -17.80 -41.31
N TYR A 29 -9.88 -17.44 -42.45
CA TYR A 29 -9.54 -17.95 -43.77
C TYR A 29 -9.24 -16.79 -44.71
N SER A 30 -8.17 -16.91 -45.50
CA SER A 30 -7.89 -15.94 -46.56
C SER A 30 -8.91 -16.11 -47.69
N VAL A 31 -9.66 -15.04 -47.99
CA VAL A 31 -10.72 -15.07 -49.01
C VAL A 31 -10.67 -13.86 -49.95
N THR A 32 -11.21 -14.08 -51.14
CA THR A 32 -11.59 -13.03 -52.08
C THR A 32 -13.11 -12.89 -52.11
N TYR A 33 -13.62 -11.72 -51.70
CA TYR A 33 -15.04 -11.38 -51.67
C TYR A 33 -15.50 -10.72 -52.98
N PHE A 34 -16.65 -11.16 -53.50
CA PHE A 34 -17.29 -10.64 -54.71
C PHE A 34 -18.66 -10.00 -54.41
N PRO A 35 -18.79 -8.66 -54.50
CA PRO A 35 -20.04 -7.95 -54.27
C PRO A 35 -21.11 -8.21 -55.36
N LYS A 36 -22.40 -8.20 -54.97
CA LYS A 36 -23.57 -8.31 -55.88
C LYS A 36 -23.53 -7.29 -57.04
N GLY A 37 -24.05 -7.70 -58.20
CA GLY A 37 -24.36 -6.81 -59.33
C GLY A 37 -23.26 -6.55 -60.37
N THR A 38 -22.17 -7.32 -60.36
CA THR A 38 -21.03 -7.06 -61.25
C THR A 38 -21.15 -7.80 -62.61
N VAL A 39 -21.08 -7.05 -63.72
CA VAL A 39 -20.97 -7.58 -65.09
C VAL A 39 -19.56 -8.16 -65.28
N LYS A 40 -19.41 -9.22 -66.10
CA LYS A 40 -18.18 -10.04 -66.27
C LYS A 40 -16.86 -9.26 -66.43
N ALA A 41 -16.87 -8.04 -66.96
CA ALA A 41 -15.68 -7.24 -67.24
C ALA A 41 -15.17 -6.36 -66.07
N ASP A 42 -16.00 -6.03 -65.08
CA ASP A 42 -15.64 -5.16 -63.94
C ASP A 42 -15.37 -5.94 -62.63
N LYS A 43 -15.45 -7.28 -62.68
CA LYS A 43 -15.36 -8.17 -61.52
C LYS A 43 -13.96 -8.30 -60.92
N GLU A 44 -12.91 -8.35 -61.75
CA GLU A 44 -11.51 -8.36 -61.29
C GLU A 44 -11.09 -7.01 -60.69
N LYS A 45 -11.74 -5.90 -61.08
CA LYS A 45 -11.45 -4.56 -60.54
C LYS A 45 -12.14 -4.27 -59.20
N ARG A 46 -13.22 -5.00 -58.86
CA ARG A 46 -14.03 -4.78 -57.65
C ARG A 46 -13.94 -5.91 -56.62
N SER A 47 -13.21 -6.98 -56.91
CA SER A 47 -12.95 -8.06 -55.95
C SER A 47 -12.15 -7.54 -54.75
N GLN A 48 -12.54 -7.96 -53.56
CA GLN A 48 -11.90 -7.51 -52.32
C GLN A 48 -11.18 -8.68 -51.67
N LYS A 49 -9.84 -8.61 -51.60
CA LYS A 49 -9.05 -9.57 -50.83
C LYS A 49 -9.14 -9.24 -49.34
N GLY A 50 -9.27 -10.26 -48.51
CA GLY A 50 -9.46 -10.09 -47.07
C GLY A 50 -9.35 -11.40 -46.31
N HIS A 51 -9.72 -11.32 -45.03
CA HIS A 51 -9.81 -12.47 -44.14
C HIS A 51 -11.27 -12.66 -43.72
N LEU A 52 -11.77 -13.89 -43.84
CA LEU A 52 -13.07 -14.29 -43.33
C LEU A 52 -12.87 -14.91 -41.94
N LYS A 53 -13.35 -14.22 -40.92
CA LYS A 53 -13.24 -14.62 -39.52
C LYS A 53 -14.54 -15.31 -39.09
N ILE A 54 -14.41 -16.51 -38.55
CA ILE A 54 -15.53 -17.32 -38.07
C ILE A 54 -15.67 -17.12 -36.56
N CYS A 55 -16.86 -16.69 -36.14
CA CYS A 55 -17.21 -16.50 -34.74
C CYS A 55 -18.45 -17.31 -34.37
N SER A 56 -18.71 -17.48 -33.08
CA SER A 56 -19.81 -18.33 -32.59
C SER A 56 -21.21 -17.81 -32.93
N LYS A 57 -21.37 -16.49 -33.13
CA LYS A 57 -22.65 -15.84 -33.45
C LYS A 57 -22.67 -15.13 -34.80
N SER A 58 -21.51 -14.88 -35.41
CA SER A 58 -21.40 -14.16 -36.68
C SER A 58 -20.22 -14.62 -37.53
N VAL A 59 -20.26 -14.24 -38.80
CA VAL A 59 -19.12 -14.35 -39.72
C VAL A 59 -18.68 -12.93 -40.10
N VAL A 60 -17.40 -12.62 -39.94
CA VAL A 60 -16.86 -11.27 -40.14
C VAL A 60 -15.83 -11.28 -41.26
N PHE A 61 -16.11 -10.57 -42.35
CA PHE A 61 -15.16 -10.35 -43.43
C PHE A 61 -14.40 -9.03 -43.22
N VAL A 62 -13.08 -9.11 -43.21
CA VAL A 62 -12.14 -8.00 -43.01
C VAL A 62 -11.35 -7.77 -44.30
N PRO A 63 -11.69 -6.72 -45.09
CA PRO A 63 -10.93 -6.38 -46.29
C PRO A 63 -9.51 -5.89 -45.97
N LYS A 64 -8.52 -6.26 -46.79
CA LYS A 64 -7.13 -5.76 -46.70
C LYS A 64 -7.03 -4.26 -47.02
N VAL A 65 -7.89 -3.76 -47.90
CA VAL A 65 -7.91 -2.34 -48.28
C VAL A 65 -8.73 -1.56 -47.24
N LEU A 66 -8.12 -0.56 -46.62
CA LEU A 66 -8.69 0.21 -45.51
C LEU A 66 -9.96 1.00 -45.88
N GLN A 67 -10.12 1.35 -47.16
CA GLN A 67 -11.28 2.08 -47.66
C GLN A 67 -12.60 1.30 -47.50
N PHE A 68 -12.58 -0.02 -47.74
CA PHE A 68 -13.81 -0.83 -47.67
C PHE A 68 -14.14 -1.21 -46.24
N PRO A 69 -15.39 -1.09 -45.76
CA PRO A 69 -15.76 -1.42 -44.39
C PRO A 69 -15.60 -2.91 -44.07
N ILE A 70 -15.40 -3.21 -42.78
CA ILE A 70 -15.56 -4.58 -42.26
C ILE A 70 -17.04 -4.96 -42.34
N LEU A 71 -17.31 -6.18 -42.80
CA LEU A 71 -18.66 -6.71 -42.99
C LEU A 71 -18.91 -7.84 -41.98
N LYS A 72 -19.83 -7.64 -41.03
CA LYS A 72 -20.28 -8.65 -40.07
C LYS A 72 -21.66 -9.18 -40.48
N LEU A 73 -21.78 -10.49 -40.59
CA LEU A 73 -22.99 -11.23 -40.94
C LEU A 73 -23.44 -12.04 -39.71
N PRO A 74 -24.45 -11.58 -38.96
CA PRO A 74 -24.98 -12.33 -37.83
C PRO A 74 -25.61 -13.66 -38.29
N LEU A 75 -25.18 -14.78 -37.73
CA LEU A 75 -25.65 -16.12 -38.14
C LEU A 75 -27.16 -16.30 -37.95
N LYS A 76 -27.74 -15.64 -36.94
CA LYS A 76 -29.21 -15.61 -36.72
C LYS A 76 -29.98 -15.00 -37.89
N SER A 77 -29.33 -14.14 -38.69
CA SER A 77 -29.92 -13.48 -39.86
C SER A 77 -29.55 -14.13 -41.20
N VAL A 78 -28.71 -15.17 -41.17
CA VAL A 78 -28.31 -15.95 -42.33
C VAL A 78 -29.41 -16.93 -42.69
N THR A 79 -29.83 -16.94 -43.95
CA THR A 79 -30.86 -17.85 -44.46
C THR A 79 -30.28 -19.15 -44.97
N SER A 80 -29.14 -19.08 -45.68
CA SER A 80 -28.44 -20.27 -46.17
C SER A 80 -26.93 -20.03 -46.26
N VAL A 81 -26.18 -21.11 -46.03
CA VAL A 81 -24.73 -21.21 -46.22
C VAL A 81 -24.50 -22.45 -47.06
N GLU A 82 -24.03 -22.27 -48.29
CA GLU A 82 -23.94 -23.34 -49.28
C GLU A 82 -22.65 -23.20 -50.10
N GLU A 83 -22.14 -24.33 -50.57
CA GLU A 83 -21.16 -24.35 -51.66
C GLU A 83 -21.82 -23.79 -52.94
N TRP A 84 -21.09 -22.92 -53.64
CA TRP A 84 -21.64 -22.27 -54.83
C TRP A 84 -21.57 -23.18 -56.06
N SER A 85 -22.73 -23.52 -56.62
CA SER A 85 -22.86 -24.41 -57.79
C SER A 85 -23.17 -23.70 -59.13
N GLY A 86 -23.19 -22.36 -59.17
CA GLY A 86 -23.60 -21.59 -60.36
C GLY A 86 -22.48 -21.30 -61.37
N ASP A 87 -22.86 -20.93 -62.61
CA ASP A 87 -21.99 -20.68 -63.79
C ASP A 87 -21.03 -19.47 -63.69
N LEU A 88 -20.80 -18.94 -62.49
CA LEU A 88 -20.14 -17.64 -62.34
C LEU A 88 -18.67 -17.64 -62.79
N PHE A 89 -18.04 -18.81 -63.00
CA PHE A 89 -16.64 -18.93 -63.42
C PHE A 89 -16.36 -20.22 -64.20
N SER A 90 -15.89 -20.11 -65.45
CA SER A 90 -15.21 -21.21 -66.16
C SER A 90 -13.72 -21.29 -65.81
N ARG A 91 -13.22 -20.43 -64.90
CA ARG A 91 -11.80 -20.29 -64.51
C ARG A 91 -11.54 -20.37 -63.00
N LEU A 92 -12.56 -20.40 -62.14
CA LEU A 92 -12.36 -20.60 -60.71
C LEU A 92 -12.66 -22.05 -60.35
N ASP A 93 -11.89 -22.59 -59.41
CA ASP A 93 -12.17 -23.87 -58.77
C ASP A 93 -13.53 -23.78 -58.07
N LYS A 94 -14.50 -24.57 -58.53
CA LYS A 94 -15.85 -24.61 -57.94
C LYS A 94 -15.80 -25.02 -56.46
N ASP A 95 -14.91 -25.95 -56.16
CA ASP A 95 -14.66 -26.56 -54.83
C ASP A 95 -14.09 -25.56 -53.78
N LYS A 96 -13.86 -24.29 -54.17
CA LYS A 96 -13.30 -23.22 -53.32
C LYS A 96 -14.23 -22.03 -53.13
N VAL A 97 -15.47 -22.07 -53.64
CA VAL A 97 -16.41 -20.93 -53.57
C VAL A 97 -17.60 -21.24 -52.66
N MET A 98 -17.80 -20.37 -51.66
CA MET A 98 -18.92 -20.44 -50.72
C MET A 98 -19.84 -19.22 -50.90
N ARG A 99 -21.15 -19.45 -50.78
CA ARG A 99 -22.17 -18.40 -50.74
C ARG A 99 -22.84 -18.37 -49.37
N ILE A 100 -22.90 -17.17 -48.78
CA ILE A 100 -23.67 -16.88 -47.57
C ILE A 100 -24.78 -15.90 -47.96
N THR A 101 -26.04 -16.28 -47.76
CA THR A 101 -27.18 -15.38 -47.94
C THR A 101 -27.65 -14.89 -46.58
N SER A 102 -27.71 -13.57 -46.40
CA SER A 102 -28.13 -12.94 -45.13
C SER A 102 -29.14 -11.83 -45.37
N ASN A 103 -30.10 -11.72 -44.45
CA ASN A 103 -31.08 -10.63 -44.41
C ASN A 103 -30.53 -9.37 -43.73
N VAL A 104 -29.49 -9.52 -42.90
CA VAL A 104 -28.87 -8.41 -42.17
C VAL A 104 -27.36 -8.46 -42.36
N ALA A 105 -26.78 -7.30 -42.62
CA ALA A 105 -25.35 -7.10 -42.64
C ALA A 105 -24.98 -5.83 -41.88
N VAL A 106 -23.92 -5.91 -41.09
CA VAL A 106 -23.40 -4.80 -40.30
C VAL A 106 -22.08 -4.35 -40.90
N LYS A 107 -21.98 -3.08 -41.27
CA LYS A 107 -20.74 -2.46 -41.75
C LYS A 107 -20.12 -1.62 -40.64
N MET A 108 -18.80 -1.77 -40.46
CA MET A 108 -18.04 -1.09 -39.42
C MET A 108 -16.65 -0.65 -39.92
N LYS A 109 -16.04 0.33 -39.24
CA LYS A 109 -14.69 0.86 -39.51
C LYS A 109 -14.43 1.21 -40.98
N GLU A 110 -15.35 1.89 -41.65
CA GLU A 110 -15.10 2.40 -43.01
C GLU A 110 -13.95 3.42 -42.99
N ASN A 111 -13.05 3.36 -43.98
CA ASN A 111 -11.80 4.15 -44.00
C ASN A 111 -10.91 3.99 -42.75
N ASN A 112 -11.09 2.90 -41.99
CA ASN A 112 -10.45 2.67 -40.69
C ASN A 112 -10.78 3.72 -39.62
N ILE A 113 -11.93 4.40 -39.74
CA ILE A 113 -12.40 5.40 -38.76
C ILE A 113 -13.33 4.72 -37.76
N ILE A 114 -13.13 4.99 -36.47
CA ILE A 114 -13.99 4.49 -35.40
C ILE A 114 -15.29 5.30 -35.39
N GLY A 115 -16.43 4.62 -35.52
CA GLY A 115 -17.74 5.25 -35.57
C GLY A 115 -18.89 4.25 -35.46
N PRO A 116 -20.14 4.74 -35.39
CA PRO A 116 -21.31 3.89 -35.20
C PRO A 116 -21.49 2.90 -36.36
N TYR A 117 -21.97 1.71 -36.04
CA TYR A 117 -22.16 0.63 -37.00
C TYR A 117 -23.38 0.89 -37.88
N SER A 118 -23.24 0.57 -39.15
CA SER A 118 -24.31 0.72 -40.15
C SER A 118 -25.00 -0.61 -40.37
N PHE A 119 -26.29 -0.69 -40.03
CA PHE A 119 -27.11 -1.90 -40.14
C PHE A 119 -27.89 -1.89 -41.46
N PHE A 120 -27.58 -2.81 -42.37
CA PHE A 120 -28.27 -3.01 -43.64
C PHE A 120 -29.24 -4.19 -43.49
N LYS A 121 -30.53 -3.95 -43.70
CA LYS A 121 -31.59 -4.96 -43.59
C LYS A 121 -32.14 -5.31 -44.98
N GLU A 122 -31.27 -5.86 -45.83
CA GLU A 122 -31.63 -6.26 -47.19
C GLU A 122 -31.08 -7.66 -47.49
N ALA A 123 -31.93 -8.53 -48.04
CA ALA A 123 -31.56 -9.89 -48.42
C ALA A 123 -30.47 -9.88 -49.51
N SER A 124 -29.24 -10.19 -49.12
CA SER A 124 -28.05 -10.07 -49.95
C SER A 124 -27.27 -11.37 -49.97
N ASP A 125 -26.69 -11.67 -51.13
CA ASP A 125 -25.81 -12.84 -51.29
C ASP A 125 -24.37 -12.35 -51.23
N TYR A 126 -23.59 -12.99 -50.37
CA TYR A 126 -22.18 -12.70 -50.15
C TYR A 126 -21.39 -13.91 -50.65
N THR A 127 -20.62 -13.71 -51.73
CA THR A 127 -19.84 -14.79 -52.36
C THR A 127 -18.37 -14.64 -52.00
N PHE A 128 -17.79 -15.69 -51.42
CA PHE A 128 -16.40 -15.75 -50.96
C PHE A 128 -15.69 -16.89 -51.67
N GLN A 129 -14.52 -16.61 -52.25
CA GLN A 129 -13.60 -17.62 -52.75
C GLN A 129 -12.46 -17.81 -51.75
N LEU A 130 -12.19 -19.04 -51.33
CA LEU A 130 -11.07 -19.39 -50.46
C LEU A 130 -9.77 -19.46 -51.28
N ASP A 131 -8.71 -18.83 -50.78
CA ASP A 131 -7.45 -18.73 -51.52
C ASP A 131 -6.59 -20.00 -51.40
N TYR A 132 -6.59 -20.67 -50.23
CA TYR A 132 -5.68 -21.79 -49.92
C TYR A 132 -6.36 -23.07 -49.44
N VAL A 133 -7.64 -23.01 -49.08
CA VAL A 133 -8.37 -24.07 -48.36
C VAL A 133 -9.61 -24.48 -49.16
N SER A 134 -10.04 -25.73 -49.04
CA SER A 134 -11.30 -26.22 -49.64
C SER A 134 -12.53 -25.74 -48.86
N VAL A 135 -13.68 -25.67 -49.52
CA VAL A 135 -14.95 -25.34 -48.85
C VAL A 135 -15.29 -26.39 -47.77
N ASP A 136 -14.89 -27.65 -47.96
CA ASP A 136 -15.11 -28.74 -47.02
C ASP A 136 -14.48 -28.54 -45.63
N ASP A 137 -13.42 -27.72 -45.52
CA ASP A 137 -12.76 -27.49 -44.24
C ASP A 137 -13.51 -26.44 -43.39
N CYS A 138 -14.10 -25.43 -44.03
CA CYS A 138 -14.78 -24.33 -43.32
C CYS A 138 -16.30 -24.48 -43.25
N LEU A 139 -16.94 -25.03 -44.29
CA LEU A 139 -18.39 -25.09 -44.43
C LEU A 139 -19.07 -25.90 -43.31
N PRO A 140 -18.58 -27.09 -42.91
CA PRO A 140 -19.21 -27.86 -41.83
C PRO A 140 -19.26 -27.10 -40.51
N GLN A 141 -18.20 -26.35 -40.19
CA GLN A 141 -18.14 -25.55 -38.97
C GLN A 141 -19.13 -24.38 -39.01
N ILE A 142 -19.19 -23.64 -40.14
CA ILE A 142 -20.16 -22.54 -40.30
C ILE A 142 -21.59 -23.07 -40.25
N CYS A 143 -21.89 -24.21 -40.90
CA CYS A 143 -23.20 -24.85 -40.84
C CYS A 143 -23.57 -25.31 -39.42
N GLN A 144 -22.61 -25.84 -38.66
CA GLN A 144 -22.82 -26.23 -37.26
C GLN A 144 -23.15 -25.01 -36.39
N LEU A 145 -22.43 -23.90 -36.55
CA LEU A 145 -22.67 -22.66 -35.82
C LEU A 145 -23.97 -21.97 -36.26
N HIS A 146 -24.30 -22.03 -37.56
CA HIS A 146 -25.59 -21.57 -38.09
C HIS A 146 -26.75 -22.35 -37.47
N ARG A 147 -26.64 -23.68 -37.42
CA ARG A 147 -27.61 -24.54 -36.72
C ARG A 147 -27.74 -24.14 -35.24
N ALA A 148 -26.62 -23.92 -34.54
CA ALA A 148 -26.64 -23.47 -33.16
C ALA A 148 -27.42 -22.15 -32.99
N SER A 149 -27.29 -21.22 -33.94
CA SER A 149 -27.99 -19.92 -33.90
C SER A 149 -29.51 -19.99 -34.08
N THR A 150 -30.04 -21.13 -34.57
CA THR A 150 -31.47 -21.38 -34.70
C THR A 150 -32.12 -21.97 -33.44
N LEU A 151 -31.30 -22.42 -32.48
CA LEU A 151 -31.77 -23.01 -31.23
C LEU A 151 -32.16 -21.95 -30.19
N PRO A 152 -32.95 -22.33 -29.16
CA PRO A 152 -33.17 -21.48 -27.99
C PRO A 152 -31.84 -21.10 -27.29
N PRO A 153 -31.76 -19.95 -26.59
CA PRO A 153 -30.50 -19.43 -26.04
C PRO A 153 -29.72 -20.40 -25.14
N GLY A 154 -30.41 -21.18 -24.29
CA GLY A 154 -29.76 -22.17 -23.41
C GLY A 154 -29.12 -23.32 -24.18
N GLU A 155 -29.83 -23.88 -25.17
CA GLU A 155 -29.31 -24.96 -26.03
C GLU A 155 -28.22 -24.46 -26.97
N GLN A 156 -28.37 -23.25 -27.52
CA GLN A 156 -27.35 -22.57 -28.32
C GLN A 156 -26.04 -22.46 -27.52
N THR A 157 -26.13 -21.98 -26.27
CA THR A 157 -24.97 -21.80 -25.39
C THR A 157 -24.31 -23.15 -25.06
N ALA A 158 -25.11 -24.18 -24.76
CA ALA A 158 -24.59 -25.53 -24.51
C ALA A 158 -23.86 -26.12 -25.74
N MET A 159 -24.42 -25.96 -26.94
CA MET A 159 -23.79 -26.43 -28.18
C MET A 159 -22.48 -25.70 -28.47
N ILE A 160 -22.46 -24.36 -28.33
CA ILE A 160 -21.25 -23.56 -28.52
C ILE A 160 -20.18 -23.96 -27.50
N ASN A 161 -20.54 -24.11 -26.22
CA ASN A 161 -19.61 -24.52 -25.17
C ASN A 161 -19.01 -25.91 -25.44
N ALA A 162 -19.80 -26.85 -25.98
CA ALA A 162 -19.29 -28.17 -26.37
C ALA A 162 -18.27 -28.09 -27.53
N ILE A 163 -18.53 -27.24 -28.53
CA ILE A 163 -17.59 -26.99 -29.64
C ILE A 163 -16.28 -26.38 -29.11
N VAL A 164 -16.40 -25.38 -28.24
CA VAL A 164 -15.26 -24.69 -27.62
C VAL A 164 -14.44 -25.67 -26.79
N LEU A 165 -15.05 -26.44 -25.91
CA LEU A 165 -14.37 -27.42 -25.05
C LEU A 165 -13.68 -28.54 -25.85
N SER A 166 -14.34 -29.01 -26.92
CA SER A 166 -13.72 -29.95 -27.87
C SER A 166 -12.48 -29.37 -28.56
N ARG A 167 -12.49 -28.07 -28.87
CA ARG A 167 -11.33 -27.41 -29.48
C ARG A 167 -10.22 -27.15 -28.47
N GLN A 168 -10.54 -26.61 -27.30
CA GLN A 168 -9.58 -26.28 -26.23
C GLN A 168 -8.85 -27.53 -25.71
N SER A 169 -9.53 -28.66 -25.64
CA SER A 169 -8.92 -29.95 -25.26
C SER A 169 -7.91 -30.47 -26.29
N ARG A 170 -8.08 -30.16 -27.59
CA ARG A 170 -7.14 -30.53 -28.66
C ARG A 170 -5.91 -29.62 -28.72
N CYS A 171 -6.04 -28.35 -28.33
CA CYS A 171 -4.94 -27.38 -28.33
C CYS A 171 -4.00 -27.63 -27.15
N LYS A 172 -2.85 -28.27 -27.38
CA LYS A 172 -1.76 -28.37 -26.39
C LYS A 172 -0.84 -27.15 -26.48
N PHE A 173 -0.17 -26.83 -25.36
CA PHE A 173 0.88 -25.81 -25.39
C PHE A 173 1.96 -26.22 -26.39
N ASN A 174 2.33 -25.32 -27.29
CA ASN A 174 3.38 -25.62 -28.28
C ASN A 174 4.75 -25.41 -27.64
N THR A 175 5.44 -26.51 -27.32
CA THR A 175 6.74 -26.51 -26.63
C THR A 175 7.87 -25.86 -27.41
N SER A 176 7.71 -25.62 -28.72
CA SER A 176 8.69 -24.85 -29.51
C SER A 176 8.79 -23.37 -29.11
N TRP A 177 7.82 -22.85 -28.35
CA TRP A 177 7.86 -21.47 -27.84
C TRP A 177 8.71 -21.27 -26.59
N LEU A 178 9.15 -22.37 -25.96
CA LEU A 178 10.09 -22.33 -24.82
C LEU A 178 11.41 -21.72 -25.29
N GLU A 179 11.89 -20.70 -24.59
CA GLU A 179 13.12 -19.98 -24.98
C GLU A 179 14.38 -20.70 -24.53
N ASP A 180 14.35 -21.34 -23.35
CA ASP A 180 15.49 -22.03 -22.78
C ASP A 180 15.27 -23.55 -22.77
N LEU A 181 16.26 -24.31 -23.27
CA LEU A 181 16.24 -25.78 -23.29
C LEU A 181 16.18 -26.43 -21.90
N TYR A 182 16.55 -25.69 -20.85
CA TYR A 182 16.58 -26.17 -19.46
C TYR A 182 15.33 -25.77 -18.65
N GLU A 183 14.35 -25.10 -19.28
CA GLU A 183 13.09 -24.80 -18.62
C GLU A 183 12.30 -26.08 -18.30
N LYS A 184 11.96 -26.25 -17.02
CA LYS A 184 11.09 -27.33 -16.55
C LYS A 184 9.71 -26.78 -16.26
N ILE A 185 8.69 -27.38 -16.87
CA ILE A 185 7.28 -27.08 -16.61
C ILE A 185 6.97 -27.45 -15.16
N GLN A 186 6.47 -26.49 -14.39
CA GLN A 186 6.05 -26.66 -12.99
C GLN A 186 4.52 -26.79 -12.88
N PHE A 187 3.79 -26.04 -13.71
CA PHE A 187 2.33 -26.00 -13.66
C PHE A 187 1.76 -25.71 -15.05
N GLU A 188 0.64 -26.36 -15.39
CA GLU A 188 -0.10 -26.14 -16.62
C GLU A 188 -1.59 -26.14 -16.32
N THR A 189 -2.31 -25.09 -16.73
CA THR A 189 -3.77 -25.02 -16.64
C THR A 189 -4.37 -24.22 -17.79
N GLN A 190 -5.70 -24.19 -17.87
CA GLN A 190 -6.47 -23.33 -18.75
C GLN A 190 -6.94 -22.10 -17.97
N GLY A 191 -7.13 -20.97 -18.65
CA GLY A 191 -7.65 -19.77 -18.04
C GLY A 191 -7.89 -18.67 -19.05
N ASP A 192 -8.57 -17.62 -18.63
CA ASP A 192 -8.94 -16.50 -19.48
C ASP A 192 -8.08 -15.29 -19.13
N ARG A 193 -7.48 -14.65 -20.15
CA ARG A 193 -6.91 -13.32 -20.00
C ARG A 193 -8.05 -12.31 -20.01
N ILE A 194 -8.14 -11.54 -18.93
CA ILE A 194 -9.16 -10.52 -18.75
C ILE A 194 -8.64 -9.20 -19.34
N LEU A 195 -9.43 -8.64 -20.25
CA LEU A 195 -9.25 -7.32 -20.84
C LEU A 195 -10.56 -6.54 -20.68
N PRO A 196 -10.55 -5.20 -20.79
CA PRO A 196 -11.78 -4.43 -20.63
C PRO A 196 -12.86 -4.90 -21.63
N LEU A 197 -14.01 -5.35 -21.12
CA LEU A 197 -15.13 -5.96 -21.86
C LEU A 197 -14.84 -7.26 -22.64
N VAL A 198 -13.63 -7.81 -22.57
CA VAL A 198 -13.21 -8.97 -23.38
C VAL A 198 -12.52 -10.01 -22.52
N ASN A 199 -13.00 -11.25 -22.61
CA ASN A 199 -12.33 -12.41 -22.01
C ASN A 199 -11.69 -13.22 -23.13
N ASN A 200 -10.36 -13.33 -23.12
CA ASN A 200 -9.63 -14.08 -24.13
C ASN A 200 -9.16 -15.43 -23.57
N PRO A 201 -9.75 -16.57 -23.98
CA PRO A 201 -9.42 -17.87 -23.40
C PRO A 201 -8.07 -18.38 -23.92
N GLY A 202 -7.30 -18.98 -23.03
CA GLY A 202 -5.98 -19.51 -23.35
C GLY A 202 -5.47 -20.57 -22.38
N ARG A 203 -4.21 -20.92 -22.58
CA ARG A 203 -3.48 -21.88 -21.76
C ARG A 203 -2.37 -21.16 -21.01
N ILE A 204 -2.32 -21.41 -19.71
CA ILE A 204 -1.32 -20.85 -18.79
C ILE A 204 -0.31 -21.95 -18.50
N MET A 205 0.97 -21.66 -18.73
CA MET A 205 2.06 -22.58 -18.44
C MET A 205 3.13 -21.86 -17.63
N LEU A 206 3.42 -22.37 -16.44
CA LEU A 206 4.48 -21.88 -15.57
C LEU A 206 5.68 -22.84 -15.67
N THR A 207 6.83 -22.27 -15.94
CA THR A 207 8.13 -22.96 -15.89
C THR A 207 8.93 -22.45 -14.69
N CYS A 208 10.10 -23.05 -14.46
CA CYS A 208 11.03 -22.57 -13.43
C CYS A 208 11.61 -21.16 -13.68
N LYS A 209 11.39 -20.55 -14.86
CA LYS A 209 11.95 -19.24 -15.24
C LYS A 209 10.95 -18.22 -15.77
N ARG A 210 9.88 -18.71 -16.41
CA ARG A 210 8.93 -17.88 -17.16
C ARG A 210 7.50 -18.37 -16.97
N LEU A 211 6.57 -17.42 -16.96
CA LEU A 211 5.15 -17.63 -17.12
C LEU A 211 4.76 -17.38 -18.57
N TYR A 212 4.05 -18.33 -19.17
CA TYR A 212 3.57 -18.27 -20.53
C TYR A 212 2.04 -18.25 -20.56
N PHE A 213 1.47 -17.40 -21.41
CA PHE A 213 0.06 -17.43 -21.76
C PHE A 213 -0.11 -17.56 -23.27
N GLN A 214 -0.76 -18.65 -23.70
CA GLN A 214 -1.06 -18.93 -25.11
C GLN A 214 -2.57 -18.82 -25.36
N PRO A 215 -3.05 -17.76 -26.03
CA PRO A 215 -4.45 -17.66 -26.45
C PRO A 215 -4.84 -18.81 -27.38
N PHE A 216 -6.09 -19.28 -27.32
CA PHE A 216 -6.58 -20.31 -28.24
C PHE A 216 -6.95 -19.80 -29.64
N ASN A 217 -7.09 -18.48 -29.77
CA ASN A 217 -7.64 -17.83 -30.94
C ASN A 217 -6.59 -17.12 -31.82
N ASN A 218 -5.30 -17.14 -31.47
CA ASN A 218 -4.17 -16.59 -32.26
C ASN A 218 -4.42 -15.23 -32.92
N ILE A 219 -5.29 -14.40 -32.33
CA ILE A 219 -5.72 -13.12 -32.91
C ILE A 219 -4.67 -12.02 -32.73
N GLU A 220 -3.85 -12.14 -31.70
CA GLU A 220 -2.82 -11.16 -31.39
C GLU A 220 -1.57 -11.42 -32.24
N LYS A 221 -0.86 -10.35 -32.65
CA LYS A 221 0.40 -10.41 -33.41
C LYS A 221 1.43 -11.33 -32.75
N VAL A 222 1.44 -11.33 -31.41
CA VAL A 222 2.30 -12.19 -30.60
C VAL A 222 1.48 -13.42 -30.17
N PRO A 223 1.83 -14.63 -30.64
CA PRO A 223 1.02 -15.82 -30.40
C PRO A 223 1.10 -16.33 -28.96
N VAL A 224 2.14 -15.94 -28.21
CA VAL A 224 2.35 -16.34 -26.81
C VAL A 224 2.93 -15.18 -26.02
N ILE A 225 2.27 -14.79 -24.94
CA ILE A 225 2.80 -13.81 -23.99
C ILE A 225 3.80 -14.53 -23.09
N LYS A 226 4.99 -13.94 -22.93
CA LYS A 226 6.09 -14.50 -22.15
C LYS A 226 6.52 -13.50 -21.07
N ILE A 227 6.46 -13.91 -19.81
CA ILE A 227 6.84 -13.08 -18.67
C ILE A 227 7.96 -13.80 -17.92
N ARG A 228 9.11 -13.13 -17.75
CA ARG A 228 10.22 -13.68 -16.96
C ARG A 228 9.91 -13.50 -15.48
N LEU A 229 10.13 -14.53 -14.66
CA LEU A 229 9.79 -14.48 -13.24
C LEU A 229 10.56 -13.41 -12.48
N LYS A 230 11.82 -13.16 -12.86
CA LYS A 230 12.65 -12.06 -12.31
C LYS A 230 12.09 -10.64 -12.56
N ASP A 231 11.26 -10.48 -13.58
CA ASP A 231 10.68 -9.19 -13.95
C ASP A 231 9.37 -8.94 -13.19
N ILE A 232 8.79 -9.96 -12.55
CA ILE A 232 7.56 -9.82 -11.78
C ILE A 232 7.86 -9.04 -10.49
N SER A 233 7.18 -7.91 -10.31
CA SER A 233 7.27 -7.08 -9.10
C SER A 233 6.21 -7.44 -8.07
N ARG A 234 4.97 -7.72 -8.52
CA ARG A 234 3.83 -8.00 -7.64
C ARG A 234 2.91 -9.05 -8.25
N VAL A 235 2.37 -9.93 -7.41
CA VAL A 235 1.34 -10.91 -7.77
C VAL A 235 0.20 -10.74 -6.79
N ILE A 236 -0.99 -10.43 -7.29
CA ILE A 236 -2.14 -10.11 -6.46
C ILE A 236 -3.31 -11.02 -6.82
N LYS A 237 -3.92 -11.63 -5.80
CA LYS A 237 -5.16 -12.39 -5.98
C LYS A 237 -6.31 -11.41 -6.22
N ARG A 238 -7.20 -11.74 -7.16
CA ARG A 238 -8.33 -10.90 -7.57
C ARG A 238 -9.63 -11.67 -7.58
N ARG A 239 -10.73 -10.91 -7.60
CA ARG A 239 -12.08 -11.42 -7.85
C ARG A 239 -12.47 -11.16 -9.29
N PHE A 240 -13.10 -12.14 -9.91
CA PHE A 240 -13.76 -11.96 -11.20
C PHE A 240 -15.18 -12.50 -11.10
N LEU A 241 -16.18 -11.68 -11.49
CA LEU A 241 -17.61 -11.98 -11.32
C LEU A 241 -17.96 -12.41 -9.88
N LEU A 242 -17.51 -11.64 -8.88
CA LEU A 242 -17.66 -11.94 -7.44
C LEU A 242 -17.05 -13.28 -6.95
N ARG A 243 -16.26 -13.98 -7.78
CA ARG A 243 -15.57 -15.23 -7.42
C ARG A 243 -14.07 -15.02 -7.27
N GLN A 244 -13.46 -15.72 -6.32
CA GLN A 244 -12.04 -15.64 -5.98
C GLN A 244 -11.15 -16.45 -6.94
N ILE A 245 -11.30 -16.19 -8.25
CA ILE A 245 -10.67 -16.96 -9.35
C ILE A 245 -9.63 -16.16 -10.13
N GLY A 246 -9.44 -14.87 -9.83
CA GLY A 246 -8.54 -13.99 -10.54
C GLY A 246 -7.12 -13.94 -9.96
N ILE A 247 -6.12 -13.70 -10.80
CA ILE A 247 -4.74 -13.36 -10.45
C ILE A 247 -4.25 -12.28 -11.39
N GLU A 248 -3.76 -11.19 -10.83
CA GLU A 248 -3.15 -10.09 -11.57
C GLU A 248 -1.66 -10.02 -11.25
N ILE A 249 -0.83 -9.97 -12.29
CA ILE A 249 0.62 -10.00 -12.20
C ILE A 249 1.16 -8.71 -12.80
N PHE A 250 1.97 -8.00 -12.02
CA PHE A 250 2.63 -6.76 -12.42
C PHE A 250 4.12 -7.01 -12.60
N CYS A 251 4.69 -6.42 -13.64
CA CYS A 251 6.10 -6.49 -13.96
C CYS A 251 6.78 -5.13 -13.77
N LYS A 252 8.11 -5.13 -13.65
CA LYS A 252 8.95 -3.93 -13.57
C LYS A 252 8.95 -3.18 -14.91
N GLU A 253 9.21 -1.88 -14.84
CA GLU A 253 9.36 -1.04 -16.04
C GLU A 253 10.47 -1.60 -16.96
N GLY A 254 10.18 -1.71 -18.26
CA GLY A 254 11.07 -2.30 -19.27
C GLY A 254 10.89 -3.81 -19.52
N ALA A 255 9.99 -4.48 -18.80
CA ALA A 255 9.55 -5.84 -19.14
C ALA A 255 8.73 -5.86 -20.45
N PRO A 256 8.73 -6.97 -21.22
CA PRO A 256 7.97 -7.07 -22.47
C PRO A 256 6.43 -7.01 -22.28
N CYS A 257 5.97 -7.21 -21.04
CA CYS A 257 4.57 -7.09 -20.65
C CYS A 257 4.54 -6.37 -19.30
N SER A 258 3.85 -5.23 -19.20
CA SER A 258 3.79 -4.46 -17.95
C SER A 258 2.89 -5.12 -16.91
N HIS A 259 1.79 -5.73 -17.34
CA HIS A 259 0.85 -6.43 -16.47
C HIS A 259 0.00 -7.45 -17.24
N ILE A 260 -0.49 -8.47 -16.54
CA ILE A 260 -1.46 -9.43 -17.06
C ILE A 260 -2.49 -9.81 -15.98
N TYR A 261 -3.78 -9.80 -16.35
CA TYR A 261 -4.87 -10.28 -15.50
C TYR A 261 -5.42 -11.61 -16.04
N LEU A 262 -5.35 -12.66 -15.24
CA LEU A 262 -5.81 -14.02 -15.56
C LEU A 262 -6.96 -14.45 -14.64
N SER A 263 -7.99 -15.07 -15.20
CA SER A 263 -9.05 -15.76 -14.48
C SER A 263 -8.90 -17.27 -14.66
N LEU A 264 -8.97 -18.02 -13.58
CA LEU A 264 -8.86 -19.48 -13.57
C LEU A 264 -10.24 -20.16 -13.44
N PRO A 265 -10.38 -21.44 -13.82
CA PRO A 265 -11.63 -22.17 -13.72
C PRO A 265 -12.17 -22.28 -12.29
N THR A 266 -11.27 -22.43 -11.31
CA THR A 266 -11.63 -22.63 -9.90
C THR A 266 -10.71 -21.86 -8.96
N SER A 267 -11.22 -21.53 -7.76
CA SER A 267 -10.43 -20.86 -6.72
C SER A 267 -9.25 -21.72 -6.24
N LYS A 268 -9.40 -23.06 -6.32
CA LYS A 268 -8.33 -24.00 -5.99
C LYS A 268 -7.17 -23.89 -6.99
N GLU A 269 -7.45 -23.98 -8.29
CA GLU A 269 -6.41 -23.82 -9.32
C GLU A 269 -5.72 -22.46 -9.25
N ARG A 270 -6.47 -21.41 -8.91
CA ARG A 270 -5.94 -20.08 -8.61
C ARG A 270 -4.92 -20.13 -7.47
N ASP A 271 -5.28 -20.73 -6.34
CA ASP A 271 -4.38 -20.83 -5.19
C ASP A 271 -3.17 -21.74 -5.48
N ASP A 272 -3.35 -22.82 -6.25
CA ASP A 272 -2.27 -23.71 -6.68
C ASP A 272 -1.27 -22.98 -7.60
N LEU A 273 -1.76 -22.23 -8.60
CA LEU A 273 -0.91 -21.40 -9.47
C LEU A 273 -0.18 -20.32 -8.66
N TYR A 274 -0.90 -19.62 -7.78
CA TYR A 274 -0.32 -18.57 -6.94
C TYR A 274 0.80 -19.12 -6.04
N GLY A 275 0.56 -20.24 -5.36
CA GLY A 275 1.57 -20.91 -4.53
C GLY A 275 2.78 -21.34 -5.36
N THR A 276 2.54 -21.96 -6.52
CA THR A 276 3.63 -22.42 -7.39
C THR A 276 4.48 -21.27 -7.92
N ILE A 277 3.90 -20.09 -8.17
CA ILE A 277 4.65 -18.89 -8.56
C ILE A 277 5.55 -18.42 -7.40
N LEU A 278 5.01 -18.36 -6.18
CA LEU A 278 5.76 -17.91 -4.99
C LEU A 278 6.92 -18.84 -4.62
N ASP A 279 6.80 -20.13 -4.88
CA ASP A 279 7.85 -21.12 -4.60
C ASP A 279 9.06 -21.01 -5.56
N GLN A 280 8.98 -20.19 -6.61
CA GLN A 280 10.07 -20.07 -7.59
C GLN A 280 11.22 -19.20 -7.07
N LYS A 281 12.43 -19.76 -7.08
CA LYS A 281 13.66 -19.09 -6.60
C LYS A 281 14.04 -17.81 -7.36
N GLU A 282 13.59 -17.67 -8.60
CA GLU A 282 13.89 -16.50 -9.44
C GLU A 282 12.95 -15.32 -9.18
N LEU A 283 11.91 -15.50 -8.37
CA LEU A 283 10.92 -14.46 -8.08
C LEU A 283 11.45 -13.50 -7.01
N MET A 284 11.45 -12.20 -7.33
CA MET A 284 11.89 -11.12 -6.43
C MET A 284 10.76 -10.11 -6.23
N LEU A 285 9.86 -10.40 -5.29
CA LEU A 285 8.73 -9.54 -4.99
C LEU A 285 9.12 -8.35 -4.11
N GLU A 286 8.48 -7.22 -4.36
CA GLU A 286 8.52 -6.07 -3.45
C GLU A 286 7.67 -6.40 -2.21
N GLN A 287 8.31 -6.57 -1.05
CA GLN A 287 7.59 -6.74 0.21
C GLN A 287 7.19 -5.36 0.74
N SER A 288 5.90 -5.11 0.86
CA SER A 288 5.35 -3.92 1.52
C SER A 288 4.19 -4.35 2.39
N SER A 289 4.29 -4.15 3.71
CA SER A 289 3.17 -4.42 4.62
C SER A 289 2.00 -3.46 4.32
N GLN A 290 0.77 -3.90 4.57
CA GLN A 290 -0.38 -3.00 4.51
C GLN A 290 -0.24 -1.83 5.50
N ASP A 291 0.29 -2.11 6.70
CA ASP A 291 0.52 -1.11 7.73
C ASP A 291 1.61 -0.11 7.32
N ASP A 292 2.63 -0.54 6.58
CA ASP A 292 3.71 0.36 6.10
C ASP A 292 3.16 1.42 5.15
N MET A 293 2.24 1.04 4.25
CA MET A 293 1.65 1.97 3.28
C MET A 293 0.71 2.98 3.97
N MET A 294 -0.09 2.52 4.94
CA MET A 294 -0.95 3.42 5.73
C MET A 294 -0.11 4.41 6.54
N ILE A 295 0.95 3.95 7.21
CA ILE A 295 1.83 4.83 8.00
C ILE A 295 2.58 5.81 7.08
N LYS A 296 3.05 5.37 5.90
CA LYS A 296 3.65 6.26 4.89
C LYS A 296 2.67 7.34 4.42
N TRP A 297 1.40 6.99 4.22
CA TRP A 297 0.36 7.95 3.87
C TRP A 297 0.05 8.93 5.02
N GLN A 298 -0.10 8.44 6.25
CA GLN A 298 -0.35 9.28 7.44
C GLN A 298 0.79 10.27 7.69
N SER A 299 2.04 9.84 7.52
CA SER A 299 3.25 10.67 7.62
C SER A 299 3.49 11.61 6.44
N LYS A 300 2.58 11.65 5.45
CA LYS A 300 2.69 12.44 4.20
C LYS A 300 3.84 12.04 3.28
N ASN A 301 4.49 10.89 3.50
CA ASN A 301 5.48 10.30 2.61
C ASN A 301 4.87 9.63 1.36
N LEU A 302 3.55 9.39 1.38
CA LEU A 302 2.77 8.90 0.25
C LEU A 302 1.62 9.87 -0.01
N SER A 303 1.36 10.22 -1.27
CA SER A 303 0.28 11.13 -1.65
C SER A 303 -1.10 10.52 -1.41
N ASN A 304 -2.15 11.34 -1.31
CA ASN A 304 -3.53 10.84 -1.15
C ASN A 304 -3.92 9.96 -2.34
N PHE A 305 -3.61 10.39 -3.56
CA PHE A 305 -3.90 9.60 -4.75
C PHE A 305 -3.19 8.24 -4.75
N ASP A 306 -1.89 8.19 -4.43
CA ASP A 306 -1.13 6.93 -4.45
C ASP A 306 -1.68 5.96 -3.39
N TYR A 307 -2.07 6.49 -2.24
CA TYR A 307 -2.74 5.72 -1.21
C TYR A 307 -4.11 5.21 -1.66
N LEU A 308 -4.93 6.04 -2.30
CA LEU A 308 -6.22 5.61 -2.86
C LEU A 308 -6.04 4.57 -3.97
N MET A 309 -5.04 4.72 -4.84
CA MET A 309 -4.71 3.73 -5.86
C MET A 309 -4.27 2.41 -5.23
N TYR A 310 -3.49 2.48 -4.15
CA TYR A 310 -3.12 1.33 -3.36
C TYR A 310 -4.35 0.63 -2.74
N LEU A 311 -5.26 1.38 -2.09
CA LEU A 311 -6.48 0.83 -1.50
C LEU A 311 -7.41 0.22 -2.56
N ASN A 312 -7.59 0.89 -3.69
CA ASN A 312 -8.32 0.34 -4.85
C ASN A 312 -7.73 -1.01 -5.26
N SER A 313 -6.40 -1.07 -5.41
CA SER A 313 -5.71 -2.31 -5.71
C SER A 313 -5.93 -3.36 -4.62
N GLN A 314 -5.79 -3.06 -3.33
CA GLN A 314 -6.05 -4.03 -2.26
C GLN A 314 -7.52 -4.51 -2.20
N ALA A 315 -8.45 -3.69 -2.70
CA ALA A 315 -9.88 -3.97 -2.74
C ALA A 315 -10.34 -4.75 -3.98
N ASP A 316 -9.38 -5.37 -4.69
CA ASP A 316 -9.54 -6.13 -5.94
C ASP A 316 -9.93 -5.29 -7.17
N ARG A 317 -9.71 -3.98 -7.15
CA ARG A 317 -9.99 -3.12 -8.31
C ARG A 317 -8.84 -3.16 -9.33
N SER A 318 -9.18 -3.15 -10.61
CA SER A 318 -8.23 -3.21 -11.74
C SER A 318 -8.73 -2.43 -12.95
N PHE A 319 -7.80 -1.89 -13.74
CA PHE A 319 -8.10 -1.25 -15.03
C PHE A 319 -8.54 -2.25 -16.09
N CYS A 320 -8.18 -3.54 -15.95
CA CYS A 320 -8.55 -4.60 -16.88
C CYS A 320 -10.02 -5.03 -16.76
N ASP A 321 -10.68 -4.77 -15.63
CA ASP A 321 -12.09 -5.11 -15.40
C ASP A 321 -12.90 -3.83 -15.10
N LEU A 322 -13.67 -3.37 -16.09
CA LEU A 322 -14.50 -2.18 -15.95
C LEU A 322 -15.58 -2.28 -14.87
N THR A 323 -15.97 -3.50 -14.49
CA THR A 323 -16.98 -3.72 -13.43
C THR A 323 -16.40 -3.47 -12.03
N GLN A 324 -15.07 -3.50 -11.92
CA GLN A 324 -14.27 -3.27 -10.73
C GLN A 324 -13.22 -2.16 -10.96
N TYR A 325 -13.55 -1.17 -11.80
CA TYR A 325 -12.63 -0.08 -12.12
C TYR A 325 -12.28 0.73 -10.88
N PRO A 326 -11.02 1.21 -10.72
CA PRO A 326 -10.64 2.05 -9.58
C PRO A 326 -11.58 3.25 -9.40
N VAL A 327 -11.91 3.56 -8.14
CA VAL A 327 -12.86 4.62 -7.78
C VAL A 327 -12.13 5.71 -7.03
N MET A 328 -12.44 6.96 -7.37
CA MET A 328 -11.94 8.16 -6.71
C MET A 328 -13.11 9.06 -6.29
N PRO A 329 -12.99 9.81 -5.19
CA PRO A 329 -14.04 10.73 -4.76
C PRO A 329 -14.14 11.95 -5.66
N TRP A 330 -15.35 12.50 -5.79
CA TRP A 330 -15.47 13.94 -6.06
C TRP A 330 -14.89 14.75 -4.90
N ILE A 331 -13.94 15.65 -5.20
CA ILE A 331 -13.31 16.53 -4.21
C ILE A 331 -13.89 17.94 -4.28
N VAL A 332 -13.98 18.51 -5.48
CA VAL A 332 -14.45 19.89 -5.72
C VAL A 332 -15.94 19.90 -6.04
N THR A 333 -16.66 20.91 -5.54
CA THR A 333 -18.10 21.15 -5.79
C THR A 333 -18.37 22.35 -6.69
N ASP A 334 -17.41 23.28 -6.81
CA ASP A 334 -17.56 24.49 -7.61
C ASP A 334 -17.01 24.32 -9.04
N PHE A 335 -17.92 24.21 -10.00
CA PHE A 335 -17.62 24.13 -11.43
C PHE A 335 -18.15 25.34 -12.23
N ILE A 336 -18.62 26.40 -11.55
CA ILE A 336 -19.29 27.55 -12.17
C ILE A 336 -18.46 28.83 -12.01
N SER A 337 -17.75 28.99 -10.89
CA SER A 337 -16.97 30.20 -10.63
C SER A 337 -15.80 30.39 -11.60
N SER A 338 -15.38 31.65 -11.77
CA SER A 338 -14.22 32.02 -12.62
C SER A 338 -12.87 31.73 -11.98
N THR A 339 -12.81 31.55 -10.67
CA THR A 339 -11.59 31.26 -9.91
C THR A 339 -11.87 30.16 -8.89
N LEU A 340 -10.89 29.28 -8.69
CA LEU A 340 -10.94 28.22 -7.69
C LEU A 340 -9.92 28.55 -6.58
N ASP A 341 -10.40 28.87 -5.39
CA ASP A 341 -9.55 29.09 -4.21
C ASP A 341 -9.52 27.81 -3.36
N LEU A 342 -8.35 27.15 -3.31
CA LEU A 342 -8.16 25.93 -2.55
C LEU A 342 -8.13 26.14 -1.03
N ALA A 343 -8.06 27.39 -0.56
CA ALA A 343 -8.14 27.73 0.85
C ALA A 343 -9.59 27.84 1.37
N ASP A 344 -10.59 27.96 0.49
CA ASP A 344 -11.99 28.02 0.90
C ASP A 344 -12.53 26.60 1.17
N GLU A 345 -12.95 26.33 2.41
CA GLU A 345 -13.51 25.02 2.78
C GLU A 345 -14.83 24.71 2.04
N LYS A 346 -15.55 25.74 1.55
CA LYS A 346 -16.86 25.57 0.90
C LYS A 346 -16.78 24.95 -0.49
N ILE A 347 -15.63 25.03 -1.15
CA ILE A 347 -15.44 24.43 -2.48
C ILE A 347 -15.25 22.91 -2.41
N TYR A 348 -15.04 22.36 -1.21
CA TYR A 348 -14.84 20.94 -1.00
C TYR A 348 -16.16 20.21 -0.71
N ARG A 349 -16.26 19.00 -1.21
CA ARG A 349 -17.35 18.08 -0.89
C ARG A 349 -17.20 17.58 0.54
N ASP A 350 -18.32 17.39 1.22
CA ASP A 350 -18.38 16.55 2.43
C ASP A 350 -18.01 15.09 2.10
N LEU A 351 -16.78 14.71 2.45
CA LEU A 351 -16.22 13.36 2.26
C LEU A 351 -16.78 12.33 3.26
N GLY A 352 -17.51 12.78 4.28
CA GLY A 352 -18.22 11.92 5.23
C GLY A 352 -19.55 11.38 4.71
N LYS A 353 -20.05 11.89 3.58
CA LYS A 353 -21.33 11.52 2.98
C LYS A 353 -21.15 10.90 1.57
N PRO A 354 -21.91 9.83 1.22
CA PRO A 354 -21.98 9.34 -0.15
C PRO A 354 -22.69 10.35 -1.07
N ILE A 355 -22.50 10.25 -2.40
CA ILE A 355 -23.09 11.19 -3.39
C ILE A 355 -24.60 11.35 -3.17
N GLY A 356 -25.29 10.24 -2.93
CA GLY A 356 -26.74 10.22 -2.72
C GLY A 356 -27.22 11.08 -1.55
N ALA A 357 -26.39 11.22 -0.52
CA ALA A 357 -26.70 11.92 0.73
C ALA A 357 -26.28 13.39 0.76
N LEU A 358 -25.62 13.90 -0.30
CA LEU A 358 -25.22 15.32 -0.36
C LEU A 358 -26.41 16.28 -0.50
N ASN A 359 -27.49 15.82 -1.13
CA ASN A 359 -28.74 16.57 -1.28
C ASN A 359 -29.77 16.08 -0.26
N GLU A 360 -30.06 16.93 0.74
CA GLU A 360 -30.94 16.61 1.88
C GLU A 360 -32.39 16.30 1.45
N GLU A 361 -32.94 16.99 0.44
CA GLU A 361 -34.30 16.71 -0.04
C GLU A 361 -34.37 15.33 -0.73
N ARG A 362 -33.33 14.99 -1.49
CA ARG A 362 -33.25 13.73 -2.21
C ARG A 362 -33.13 12.55 -1.26
N ILE A 363 -32.23 12.64 -0.28
CA ILE A 363 -32.01 11.53 0.66
C ILE A 363 -33.24 11.27 1.54
N GLN A 364 -33.99 12.31 1.90
CA GLN A 364 -35.23 12.16 2.64
C GLN A 364 -36.25 11.28 1.89
N LYS A 365 -36.45 11.53 0.60
CA LYS A 365 -37.31 10.70 -0.27
C LYS A 365 -36.80 9.26 -0.36
N MET A 366 -35.48 9.06 -0.37
CA MET A 366 -34.89 7.71 -0.42
C MET A 366 -35.05 6.96 0.89
N ARG A 367 -34.95 7.64 2.04
CA ARG A 367 -35.21 7.04 3.37
C ARG A 367 -36.66 6.62 3.53
N GLU A 368 -37.61 7.43 3.05
CA GLU A 368 -39.03 7.06 3.04
C GLU A 368 -39.26 5.77 2.24
N ARG A 369 -38.73 5.72 1.01
CA ARG A 369 -38.78 4.50 0.18
C ARG A 369 -38.11 3.31 0.85
N TYR A 370 -36.97 3.52 1.53
CA TYR A 370 -36.24 2.47 2.24
C TYR A 370 -37.08 1.84 3.36
N GLN A 371 -37.84 2.66 4.09
CA GLN A 371 -38.70 2.18 5.18
C GLN A 371 -39.85 1.31 4.65
N GLU A 372 -40.43 1.69 3.51
CA GLU A 372 -41.55 0.99 2.87
C GLU A 372 -41.14 -0.30 2.13
N MET A 373 -39.86 -0.48 1.82
CA MET A 373 -39.38 -1.66 1.09
C MET A 373 -39.46 -2.97 1.91
N PRO A 374 -39.72 -4.11 1.25
CA PRO A 374 -39.60 -5.44 1.86
C PRO A 374 -38.13 -5.80 2.15
N ASP A 375 -37.89 -6.98 2.74
CA ASP A 375 -36.55 -7.47 3.10
C ASP A 375 -35.56 -7.41 1.92
N ASN A 376 -34.28 -7.15 2.24
CA ASN A 376 -33.21 -6.70 1.32
C ASN A 376 -33.35 -5.24 0.88
N LYS A 377 -33.59 -4.36 1.85
CA LYS A 377 -33.72 -2.92 1.68
C LYS A 377 -32.43 -2.31 1.11
N PHE A 378 -32.58 -1.31 0.26
CA PHE A 378 -31.45 -0.55 -0.29
C PHE A 378 -31.85 0.91 -0.55
N LEU A 379 -30.89 1.82 -0.40
CA LEU A 379 -31.05 3.24 -0.73
C LEU A 379 -30.76 3.48 -2.21
N TYR A 380 -29.73 2.83 -2.75
CA TYR A 380 -29.27 3.06 -4.12
C TYR A 380 -29.45 1.81 -4.99
N GLY A 381 -30.28 1.93 -6.03
CA GLY A 381 -30.45 0.88 -7.04
C GLY A 381 -29.35 0.89 -8.11
N SER A 382 -28.69 2.03 -8.29
CA SER A 382 -27.50 2.18 -9.14
C SER A 382 -26.25 2.25 -8.27
N HIS A 383 -25.16 1.63 -8.70
CA HIS A 383 -23.87 1.67 -8.01
C HIS A 383 -23.05 2.88 -8.46
N TYR A 384 -22.15 3.41 -7.61
CA TYR A 384 -21.31 4.58 -7.94
C TYR A 384 -20.20 4.30 -8.97
N SER A 385 -19.93 3.03 -9.25
CA SER A 385 -18.90 2.58 -10.21
C SER A 385 -19.48 1.45 -11.05
N THR A 386 -19.70 1.74 -12.34
CA THR A 386 -20.23 0.78 -13.32
C THR A 386 -19.44 0.91 -14.62
N PRO A 387 -19.39 -0.13 -15.47
CA PRO A 387 -18.74 -0.01 -16.79
C PRO A 387 -19.33 1.11 -17.63
N GLY A 388 -20.65 1.34 -17.52
CA GLY A 388 -21.33 2.45 -18.18
C GLY A 388 -20.81 3.81 -17.74
N TYR A 389 -20.55 4.01 -16.44
CA TYR A 389 -20.00 5.27 -15.92
C TYR A 389 -18.53 5.48 -16.27
N VAL A 390 -17.72 4.42 -16.23
CA VAL A 390 -16.31 4.49 -16.64
C VAL A 390 -16.22 4.88 -18.13
N LEU A 391 -16.99 4.21 -18.98
CA LEU A 391 -17.02 4.50 -20.41
C LEU A 391 -17.74 5.82 -20.76
N PHE A 392 -18.64 6.30 -19.90
CA PHE A 392 -19.20 7.65 -20.00
C PHE A 392 -18.08 8.69 -19.94
N TYR A 393 -17.14 8.57 -19.00
CA TYR A 393 -15.98 9.47 -18.90
C TYR A 393 -14.97 9.23 -20.04
N LEU A 394 -14.66 7.97 -20.35
CA LEU A 394 -13.61 7.61 -21.31
C LEU A 394 -14.08 7.58 -22.77
N ALA A 395 -15.30 8.02 -23.07
CA ALA A 395 -15.90 7.88 -24.40
C ALA A 395 -15.07 8.48 -25.55
N ARG A 396 -14.30 9.55 -25.28
CA ARG A 396 -13.47 10.22 -26.29
C ARG A 396 -12.17 9.48 -26.60
N ILE A 397 -11.60 8.81 -25.60
CA ILE A 397 -10.30 8.15 -25.72
C ILE A 397 -10.42 6.66 -26.03
N ALA A 398 -11.52 6.06 -25.60
CA ALA A 398 -11.83 4.65 -25.76
C ALA A 398 -13.19 4.41 -26.46
N PRO A 399 -13.46 5.04 -27.63
CA PRO A 399 -14.78 4.99 -28.27
C PRO A 399 -15.21 3.59 -28.73
N GLU A 400 -14.27 2.70 -29.05
CA GLU A 400 -14.60 1.32 -29.43
C GLU A 400 -15.26 0.54 -28.29
N TYR A 401 -14.85 0.78 -27.05
CA TYR A 401 -15.44 0.15 -25.88
C TYR A 401 -16.87 0.63 -25.65
N VAL A 402 -17.14 1.93 -25.87
CA VAL A 402 -18.52 2.47 -25.84
C VAL A 402 -19.39 1.79 -26.89
N LEU A 403 -18.89 1.68 -28.12
CA LEU A 403 -19.59 1.02 -29.21
C LEU A 403 -19.84 -0.45 -28.89
N CYS A 404 -18.88 -1.16 -28.30
CA CYS A 404 -19.06 -2.53 -27.87
C CYS A 404 -20.20 -2.66 -26.83
N LEU A 405 -20.16 -1.83 -25.78
CA LEU A 405 -21.17 -1.84 -24.71
C LEU A 405 -22.57 -1.48 -25.20
N GLN A 406 -22.68 -0.55 -26.16
CA GLN A 406 -23.96 -0.05 -26.68
C GLN A 406 -24.36 -0.66 -28.03
N ASN A 407 -23.86 -1.86 -28.35
CA ASN A 407 -24.24 -2.62 -29.55
C ASN A 407 -24.05 -1.85 -30.87
N GLY A 408 -22.94 -1.14 -30.99
CA GLY A 408 -22.51 -0.45 -32.20
C GLY A 408 -23.03 0.97 -32.38
N LYS A 409 -23.66 1.56 -31.36
CA LYS A 409 -24.13 2.96 -31.40
C LYS A 409 -23.54 3.74 -30.24
N PHE A 410 -23.41 5.05 -30.41
CA PHE A 410 -23.18 5.94 -29.28
C PHE A 410 -24.49 6.26 -28.58
N ASP A 411 -24.39 6.79 -27.36
CA ASP A 411 -25.56 7.18 -26.59
C ASP A 411 -26.23 8.39 -27.24
N LYS A 412 -27.44 8.71 -26.78
CA LYS A 412 -28.08 9.99 -27.09
C LYS A 412 -27.12 11.13 -26.72
N PRO A 413 -26.90 12.11 -27.61
CA PRO A 413 -26.01 13.24 -27.37
C PRO A 413 -26.18 13.90 -25.99
N ASP A 414 -27.42 14.16 -25.56
CA ASP A 414 -27.71 14.81 -24.28
C ASP A 414 -27.31 13.99 -23.04
N ARG A 415 -27.13 12.67 -23.18
CA ARG A 415 -26.74 11.77 -22.09
C ARG A 415 -25.25 11.45 -22.06
N MET A 416 -24.49 11.95 -23.02
CA MET A 416 -23.04 11.76 -23.04
C MET A 416 -22.32 12.79 -22.17
N PHE A 417 -21.08 12.47 -21.82
CA PHE A 417 -20.25 13.35 -20.99
C PHE A 417 -19.87 14.61 -21.77
N ASN A 418 -20.58 15.70 -21.52
CA ASN A 418 -20.44 16.94 -22.30
C ASN A 418 -19.85 18.08 -21.48
N SER A 419 -20.22 18.18 -20.21
CA SER A 419 -19.85 19.30 -19.35
C SER A 419 -19.72 18.87 -17.89
N LEU A 420 -18.76 19.45 -17.18
CA LEU A 420 -18.48 19.08 -15.79
C LEU A 420 -19.51 19.63 -14.81
N ASP A 421 -19.97 20.86 -15.01
CA ASP A 421 -21.08 21.49 -14.27
C ASP A 421 -22.38 20.66 -14.41
N ASP A 422 -22.78 20.34 -15.64
CA ASP A 422 -23.97 19.50 -15.91
C ASP A 422 -23.82 18.11 -15.25
N THR A 423 -22.62 17.53 -15.31
CA THR A 423 -22.37 16.20 -14.74
C THR A 423 -22.46 16.20 -13.22
N TRP A 424 -21.91 17.22 -12.56
CA TRP A 424 -21.99 17.38 -11.11
C TRP A 424 -23.43 17.65 -10.65
N ALA A 425 -24.15 18.56 -11.31
CA ALA A 425 -25.56 18.82 -11.02
C ALA A 425 -26.42 17.55 -11.15
N ASN A 426 -26.19 16.77 -12.22
CA ASN A 426 -26.88 15.48 -12.40
C ASN A 426 -26.56 14.46 -11.29
N CYS A 427 -25.34 14.44 -10.73
CA CYS A 427 -25.02 13.59 -9.58
C CYS A 427 -25.80 13.99 -8.32
N LEU A 428 -26.19 15.25 -8.18
CA LEU A 428 -26.91 15.78 -7.01
C LEU A 428 -28.44 15.71 -7.15
N GLU A 429 -28.96 15.87 -8.36
CA GLU A 429 -30.41 15.97 -8.63
C GLU A 429 -30.96 14.72 -9.31
N GLY A 430 -30.13 13.98 -10.04
CA GLY A 430 -30.53 12.79 -10.79
C GLY A 430 -31.11 11.71 -9.87
N ALA A 431 -32.22 11.10 -10.30
CA ALA A 431 -32.93 10.09 -9.50
C ALA A 431 -32.16 8.77 -9.33
N ALA A 432 -31.25 8.47 -10.27
CA ALA A 432 -30.51 7.20 -10.33
C ALA A 432 -29.02 7.40 -10.67
N ASP A 433 -28.49 8.61 -10.46
CA ASP A 433 -27.13 8.99 -10.82
C ASP A 433 -26.32 9.29 -9.55
N PHE A 434 -25.46 8.34 -9.17
CA PHE A 434 -24.65 8.37 -7.94
C PHE A 434 -23.16 8.18 -8.23
N LYS A 435 -22.72 8.50 -9.45
CA LYS A 435 -21.38 8.19 -9.93
C LYS A 435 -20.28 8.96 -9.20
N GLU A 436 -19.27 8.21 -8.75
CA GLU A 436 -18.00 8.74 -8.26
C GLU A 436 -17.00 8.88 -9.43
N LEU A 437 -15.86 9.52 -9.19
CA LEU A 437 -14.84 9.77 -10.20
C LEU A 437 -13.94 8.55 -10.45
N ILE A 438 -13.12 8.68 -11.49
CA ILE A 438 -12.08 7.72 -11.89
C ILE A 438 -10.68 8.36 -11.74
N PRO A 439 -9.59 7.57 -11.64
CA PRO A 439 -8.23 8.09 -11.44
C PRO A 439 -7.77 9.12 -12.48
N GLU A 440 -8.27 9.03 -13.71
CA GLU A 440 -7.91 9.91 -14.83
C GLU A 440 -8.23 11.39 -14.55
N PHE A 441 -9.10 11.69 -13.58
CA PHE A 441 -9.37 13.06 -13.12
C PHE A 441 -8.25 13.67 -12.27
N PHE A 442 -7.28 12.87 -11.82
CA PHE A 442 -6.23 13.26 -10.88
C PHE A 442 -4.81 12.89 -11.34
N GLU A 443 -4.68 12.22 -12.49
CA GLU A 443 -3.41 11.80 -13.08
C GLU A 443 -3.49 11.78 -14.61
N GLY A 444 -2.40 12.17 -15.27
CA GLY A 444 -2.24 12.13 -16.72
C GLY A 444 -2.42 13.47 -17.41
N LYS A 445 -2.59 13.44 -18.73
CA LYS A 445 -2.61 14.64 -19.60
C LYS A 445 -4.02 15.19 -19.87
N GLY A 446 -5.07 14.62 -19.25
CA GLY A 446 -6.46 15.03 -19.49
C GLY A 446 -6.97 14.74 -20.91
N GLU A 447 -6.36 13.80 -21.64
CA GLU A 447 -6.71 13.55 -23.05
C GLU A 447 -8.14 13.03 -23.24
N PHE A 448 -8.73 12.39 -22.23
CA PHE A 448 -10.11 11.92 -22.26
C PHE A 448 -11.15 13.07 -22.32
N LEU A 449 -10.73 14.31 -22.05
CA LEU A 449 -11.57 15.51 -22.15
C LEU A 449 -11.60 16.07 -23.58
N LEU A 450 -10.65 15.67 -24.44
CA LEU A 450 -10.51 16.15 -25.80
C LEU A 450 -11.07 15.15 -26.82
N ASN A 451 -11.78 15.65 -27.82
CA ASN A 451 -12.23 14.85 -28.94
C ASN A 451 -11.15 14.79 -30.05
N LYS A 452 -10.18 13.88 -29.92
CA LYS A 452 -9.14 13.67 -30.94
C LYS A 452 -9.47 12.57 -31.97
N GLY A 453 -10.37 11.63 -31.63
CA GLY A 453 -10.50 10.37 -32.36
C GLY A 453 -11.85 10.08 -33.03
N VAL A 454 -12.93 10.76 -32.63
CA VAL A 454 -14.30 10.46 -33.13
C VAL A 454 -14.81 11.59 -34.01
N SER A 455 -15.17 11.24 -35.24
CA SER A 455 -15.58 12.22 -36.26
C SER A 455 -16.93 12.89 -35.98
N ASN A 456 -17.87 12.21 -35.28
CA ASN A 456 -19.16 12.79 -34.93
C ASN A 456 -19.86 12.01 -33.80
N PHE A 457 -20.08 12.68 -32.67
CA PHE A 457 -20.84 12.17 -31.52
C PHE A 457 -22.35 12.50 -31.58
N GLY A 458 -22.78 13.24 -32.59
CA GLY A 458 -24.13 13.74 -32.77
C GLY A 458 -24.30 15.19 -32.31
N ILE A 459 -25.55 15.66 -32.39
CA ILE A 459 -25.95 17.02 -32.06
C ILE A 459 -26.97 16.95 -30.91
N ARG A 460 -26.78 17.78 -29.90
CA ARG A 460 -27.68 17.92 -28.75
C ARG A 460 -29.01 18.57 -29.15
N GLN A 461 -30.00 18.51 -28.26
CA GLN A 461 -31.29 19.16 -28.51
C GLN A 461 -31.20 20.69 -28.64
N ASP A 462 -30.18 21.29 -28.03
CA ASP A 462 -29.86 22.72 -28.14
C ASP A 462 -29.19 23.11 -29.48
N GLY A 463 -28.95 22.14 -30.37
CA GLY A 463 -28.31 22.34 -31.66
C GLY A 463 -26.78 22.37 -31.64
N GLN A 464 -26.14 22.23 -30.46
CA GLN A 464 -24.69 22.20 -30.35
C GLN A 464 -24.13 20.80 -30.69
N PRO A 465 -23.09 20.69 -31.52
CA PRO A 465 -22.39 19.43 -31.76
C PRO A 465 -21.60 19.03 -30.52
N ILE A 466 -21.44 17.73 -30.31
CA ILE A 466 -20.59 17.21 -29.24
C ILE A 466 -19.13 17.18 -29.70
N GLY A 467 -18.29 17.97 -29.04
CA GLY A 467 -16.85 18.01 -29.21
C GLY A 467 -16.13 17.76 -27.88
N ASP A 468 -15.16 18.63 -27.59
CA ASP A 468 -14.43 18.64 -26.33
C ASP A 468 -15.38 18.86 -25.14
N VAL A 469 -15.01 18.31 -23.99
CA VAL A 469 -15.77 18.48 -22.75
C VAL A 469 -15.65 19.93 -22.29
N LYS A 470 -16.78 20.57 -22.01
CA LYS A 470 -16.80 21.93 -21.45
C LYS A 470 -16.23 21.91 -20.03
N LEU A 471 -15.09 22.59 -19.89
CA LEU A 471 -14.39 22.74 -18.63
C LEU A 471 -14.97 23.89 -17.79
N PRO A 472 -14.75 23.88 -16.46
CA PRO A 472 -15.11 24.98 -15.59
C PRO A 472 -14.38 26.26 -15.97
N PRO A 473 -14.98 27.46 -15.75
CA PRO A 473 -14.35 28.72 -16.14
C PRO A 473 -12.99 29.00 -15.46
N TRP A 474 -12.74 28.41 -14.29
CA TRP A 474 -11.47 28.51 -13.59
C TRP A 474 -10.34 27.68 -14.19
N ALA A 475 -10.62 26.74 -15.10
CA ALA A 475 -9.63 25.92 -15.79
C ALA A 475 -9.27 26.54 -17.15
N LYS A 476 -7.98 26.80 -17.38
CA LYS A 476 -7.50 27.38 -18.65
C LYS A 476 -7.54 26.36 -19.78
N ASP A 477 -7.14 25.13 -19.48
CA ASP A 477 -7.12 24.01 -20.39
C ASP A 477 -7.31 22.70 -19.60
N HIS A 478 -7.31 21.58 -20.33
CA HIS A 478 -7.49 20.25 -19.74
C HIS A 478 -6.33 19.83 -18.83
N HIS A 479 -5.11 20.35 -19.02
CA HIS A 479 -3.98 20.06 -18.14
C HIS A 479 -4.11 20.80 -16.81
N ASP A 480 -4.35 22.10 -16.87
CA ASP A 480 -4.60 22.96 -15.71
C ASP A 480 -5.81 22.48 -14.90
N PHE A 481 -6.83 21.92 -15.56
CA PHE A 481 -7.93 21.24 -14.88
C PHE A 481 -7.46 20.05 -14.02
N ILE A 482 -6.69 19.12 -14.61
CA ILE A 482 -6.19 17.94 -13.90
C ILE A 482 -5.23 18.33 -12.78
N ASP A 483 -4.33 19.29 -13.01
CA ASP A 483 -3.39 19.78 -12.00
C ASP A 483 -4.12 20.40 -10.81
N LYS A 484 -5.18 21.19 -11.05
CA LYS A 484 -6.01 21.76 -9.97
C LYS A 484 -6.83 20.71 -9.25
N MET A 485 -7.39 19.72 -9.95
CA MET A 485 -8.09 18.60 -9.33
C MET A 485 -7.13 17.77 -8.45
N ARG A 486 -5.91 17.53 -8.93
CA ARG A 486 -4.88 16.86 -8.13
C ARG A 486 -4.45 17.70 -6.94
N ALA A 487 -4.23 18.99 -7.11
CA ALA A 487 -3.91 19.90 -6.01
C ALA A 487 -5.04 19.96 -4.96
N ALA A 488 -6.31 19.92 -5.39
CA ALA A 488 -7.45 19.84 -4.48
C ALA A 488 -7.48 18.51 -3.71
N LEU A 489 -7.18 17.38 -4.36
CA LEU A 489 -7.08 16.07 -3.71
C LEU A 489 -5.94 16.01 -2.69
N GLU A 490 -4.81 16.67 -2.99
CA GLU A 490 -3.64 16.73 -2.10
C GLU A 490 -3.69 17.90 -1.10
N SER A 491 -4.79 18.66 -1.06
CA SER A 491 -4.94 19.78 -0.14
C SER A 491 -4.98 19.32 1.32
N ASP A 492 -4.73 20.24 2.24
CA ASP A 492 -4.77 19.94 3.68
C ASP A 492 -6.21 19.58 4.10
N PHE A 493 -7.25 20.24 3.58
CA PHE A 493 -8.66 19.90 3.84
C PHE A 493 -9.02 18.48 3.39
N ALA A 494 -8.66 18.11 2.15
CA ALA A 494 -8.92 16.77 1.64
C ALA A 494 -8.14 15.72 2.45
N SER A 495 -6.87 16.00 2.76
CA SER A 495 -6.02 15.12 3.57
C SER A 495 -6.58 14.83 4.96
N GLU A 496 -7.17 15.83 5.61
CA GLU A 496 -7.79 15.69 6.93
C GLU A 496 -9.05 14.82 6.88
N ASN A 497 -9.83 14.88 5.80
CA ASN A 497 -11.18 14.30 5.73
C ASN A 497 -11.30 13.03 4.87
N ILE A 498 -10.31 12.69 4.04
CA ILE A 498 -10.38 11.57 3.10
C ILE A 498 -10.57 10.20 3.76
N HIS A 499 -10.14 10.03 5.01
CA HIS A 499 -10.34 8.82 5.78
C HIS A 499 -11.83 8.48 6.00
N HIS A 500 -12.70 9.48 6.08
CA HIS A 500 -14.15 9.27 6.15
C HIS A 500 -14.73 8.71 4.84
N TRP A 501 -14.22 9.15 3.70
CA TRP A 501 -14.62 8.58 2.41
C TRP A 501 -14.10 7.15 2.26
N ILE A 502 -12.89 6.88 2.73
CA ILE A 502 -12.34 5.52 2.79
C ILE A 502 -13.23 4.63 3.66
N ASP A 503 -13.78 5.13 4.77
CA ASP A 503 -14.72 4.37 5.61
C ASP A 503 -16.01 3.97 4.89
N LEU A 504 -16.52 4.83 4.01
CA LEU A 504 -17.71 4.56 3.19
C LEU A 504 -17.43 3.50 2.12
N ILE A 505 -16.30 3.62 1.42
CA ILE A 505 -16.01 2.80 0.23
C ILE A 505 -15.31 1.50 0.59
N PHE A 506 -14.31 1.51 1.46
CA PHE A 506 -13.46 0.36 1.79
C PHE A 506 -13.53 -0.07 3.26
N GLY A 507 -14.09 0.78 4.14
CA GLY A 507 -14.06 0.58 5.58
C GLY A 507 -15.37 0.09 6.18
N TYR A 508 -15.56 0.43 7.45
CA TYR A 508 -16.61 -0.18 8.28
C TYR A 508 -18.03 0.34 7.96
N LYS A 509 -18.17 1.51 7.30
CA LYS A 509 -19.45 2.09 6.86
C LYS A 509 -19.92 1.56 5.50
N GLN A 510 -19.24 0.56 4.93
CA GLN A 510 -19.65 -0.06 3.66
C GLN A 510 -20.88 -0.97 3.81
N THR A 511 -21.04 -1.64 4.95
CA THR A 511 -22.10 -2.66 5.16
C THR A 511 -22.56 -2.69 6.62
N GLY A 512 -23.79 -3.16 6.87
CA GLY A 512 -24.35 -3.32 8.22
C GLY A 512 -24.99 -2.05 8.77
N GLU A 513 -25.21 -1.98 10.08
CA GLU A 513 -25.90 -0.85 10.73
C GLU A 513 -25.19 0.50 10.50
N GLU A 514 -23.87 0.50 10.44
CA GLU A 514 -23.09 1.71 10.20
C GLU A 514 -23.25 2.25 8.78
N ALA A 515 -23.53 1.37 7.80
CA ALA A 515 -23.89 1.79 6.45
C ALA A 515 -25.29 2.39 6.39
N GLU A 516 -26.24 1.86 7.17
CA GLU A 516 -27.58 2.45 7.27
C GLU A 516 -27.55 3.85 7.90
N LYS A 517 -26.78 4.01 8.99
CA LYS A 517 -26.59 5.32 9.66
C LYS A 517 -25.91 6.35 8.77
N ALA A 518 -25.02 5.91 7.87
CA ALA A 518 -24.31 6.76 6.94
C ALA A 518 -25.01 6.91 5.57
N ASP A 519 -26.24 6.40 5.43
CA ASP A 519 -27.01 6.39 4.18
C ASP A 519 -26.24 5.77 3.00
N ASN A 520 -25.48 4.70 3.22
CA ASN A 520 -24.53 4.13 2.28
C ASN A 520 -24.89 2.70 1.83
N VAL A 521 -26.19 2.41 1.64
CA VAL A 521 -26.69 1.06 1.34
C VAL A 521 -27.05 0.90 -0.14
N PHE A 522 -26.23 0.17 -0.87
CA PHE A 522 -26.46 -0.23 -2.27
C PHE A 522 -27.25 -1.52 -2.41
N TYR A 523 -27.70 -1.81 -3.63
CA TYR A 523 -28.41 -3.04 -3.97
C TYR A 523 -27.59 -4.30 -3.63
N TYR A 524 -28.22 -5.28 -2.97
CA TYR A 524 -27.53 -6.39 -2.32
C TYR A 524 -26.63 -7.24 -3.24
N MET A 525 -26.98 -7.39 -4.52
CA MET A 525 -26.17 -8.16 -5.48
C MET A 525 -24.81 -7.53 -5.81
N THR A 526 -24.59 -6.27 -5.43
CA THR A 526 -23.31 -5.58 -5.65
C THR A 526 -22.24 -6.01 -4.65
N TYR A 527 -22.62 -6.58 -3.50
CA TYR A 527 -21.69 -6.97 -2.43
C TYR A 527 -21.12 -8.37 -2.61
N GLU A 528 -19.90 -8.55 -2.11
CA GLU A 528 -19.24 -9.84 -2.07
C GLU A 528 -20.04 -10.86 -1.22
N GLY A 529 -20.17 -12.08 -1.74
CA GLY A 529 -20.80 -13.19 -1.02
C GLY A 529 -22.33 -13.18 -1.01
N ALA A 530 -22.97 -12.15 -1.58
CA ALA A 530 -24.43 -12.08 -1.68
C ALA A 530 -25.01 -13.18 -2.59
N VAL A 531 -24.29 -13.51 -3.67
CA VAL A 531 -24.68 -14.58 -4.60
C VAL A 531 -23.49 -15.52 -4.82
N ASN A 532 -23.74 -16.82 -4.75
CA ASN A 532 -22.75 -17.85 -5.05
C ASN A 532 -23.10 -18.52 -6.38
N LEU A 533 -22.46 -18.09 -7.46
CA LEU A 533 -22.70 -18.58 -8.82
C LEU A 533 -22.44 -20.09 -8.98
N ASP A 534 -21.57 -20.68 -8.15
CA ASP A 534 -21.20 -22.09 -8.28
C ASP A 534 -22.26 -23.03 -7.66
N LYS A 535 -23.17 -22.49 -6.83
CA LYS A 535 -24.30 -23.25 -6.27
C LYS A 535 -25.54 -23.26 -7.18
N ILE A 536 -25.57 -22.40 -8.19
CA ILE A 536 -26.73 -22.25 -9.08
C ILE A 536 -26.68 -23.35 -10.14
N GLN A 537 -27.68 -24.24 -10.14
CA GLN A 537 -27.76 -25.35 -11.08
C GLN A 537 -28.39 -24.96 -12.42
N ASP A 538 -29.30 -23.98 -12.45
CA ASP A 538 -29.92 -23.53 -13.70
C ASP A 538 -28.96 -22.61 -14.49
N PRO A 539 -28.54 -23.01 -15.72
CA PRO A 539 -27.65 -22.19 -16.54
C PRO A 539 -28.26 -20.84 -16.94
N ASN A 540 -29.59 -20.75 -17.10
CA ASN A 540 -30.24 -19.50 -17.51
C ASN A 540 -30.27 -18.50 -16.35
N GLU A 541 -30.62 -18.94 -15.16
CA GLU A 541 -30.55 -18.12 -13.94
C GLU A 541 -29.13 -17.63 -13.69
N ARG A 542 -28.14 -18.53 -13.82
CA ARG A 542 -26.72 -18.18 -13.69
C ARG A 542 -26.30 -17.10 -14.68
N ALA A 543 -26.61 -17.27 -15.96
CA ALA A 543 -26.26 -16.29 -17.00
C ALA A 543 -26.92 -14.92 -16.75
N ARG A 544 -28.18 -14.91 -16.26
CA ARG A 544 -28.88 -13.66 -15.92
C ARG A 544 -28.18 -12.90 -14.79
N ILE A 545 -27.74 -13.62 -13.76
CA ILE A 545 -27.02 -13.02 -12.62
C ILE A 545 -25.62 -12.54 -13.05
N GLU A 546 -24.91 -13.32 -13.88
CA GLU A 546 -23.61 -12.92 -14.43
C GLU A 546 -23.73 -11.61 -15.23
N ILE A 547 -24.73 -11.48 -16.11
CA ILE A 547 -25.02 -10.24 -16.84
C ILE A 547 -25.31 -9.09 -15.88
N GLN A 548 -26.13 -9.34 -14.85
CA GLN A 548 -26.47 -8.30 -13.88
C GLN A 548 -25.23 -7.79 -13.12
N ILE A 549 -24.33 -8.68 -12.70
CA ILE A 549 -23.06 -8.30 -12.06
C ILE A 549 -22.19 -7.49 -13.04
N MET A 550 -22.16 -7.89 -14.31
CA MET A 550 -21.40 -7.19 -15.34
C MET A 550 -21.95 -5.81 -15.68
N GLU A 551 -23.26 -5.59 -15.60
CA GLU A 551 -23.87 -4.31 -15.96
C GLU A 551 -23.94 -3.32 -14.78
N PHE A 552 -24.24 -3.80 -13.58
CA PHE A 552 -24.59 -2.95 -12.43
C PHE A 552 -23.39 -2.61 -11.53
N GLY A 553 -22.20 -3.13 -11.83
CA GLY A 553 -20.96 -2.84 -11.09
C GLY A 553 -20.83 -3.59 -9.76
N GLN A 554 -19.62 -3.58 -9.21
CA GLN A 554 -19.28 -4.34 -8.00
C GLN A 554 -18.75 -3.43 -6.88
N THR A 555 -19.25 -3.65 -5.66
CA THR A 555 -18.75 -2.99 -4.46
C THR A 555 -17.33 -3.51 -4.14
N PRO A 556 -16.36 -2.64 -3.79
CA PRO A 556 -15.00 -3.08 -3.51
C PRO A 556 -14.96 -4.00 -2.29
N LYS A 557 -13.90 -4.80 -2.17
CA LYS A 557 -13.72 -5.64 -0.99
C LYS A 557 -13.56 -4.75 0.25
N ARG A 558 -14.26 -5.08 1.33
CA ARG A 558 -14.08 -4.39 2.61
C ARG A 558 -12.70 -4.70 3.18
N LEU A 559 -11.87 -3.67 3.31
CA LEU A 559 -10.50 -3.75 3.82
C LEU A 559 -10.47 -3.58 5.34
N PHE A 560 -11.26 -2.64 5.86
CA PHE A 560 -11.20 -2.27 7.28
C PHE A 560 -12.54 -2.52 7.98
N LYS A 561 -12.46 -3.03 9.22
CA LYS A 561 -13.63 -3.27 10.09
C LYS A 561 -13.79 -2.21 11.19
N LYS A 562 -12.78 -1.36 11.36
CA LYS A 562 -12.74 -0.25 12.32
C LYS A 562 -12.64 1.07 11.54
N PRO A 563 -12.93 2.22 12.17
CA PRO A 563 -12.71 3.53 11.56
C PRO A 563 -11.29 3.68 11.03
N HIS A 564 -11.16 4.18 9.81
CA HIS A 564 -9.88 4.41 9.18
C HIS A 564 -9.14 5.55 9.89
N PRO A 565 -7.85 5.36 10.26
CA PRO A 565 -7.08 6.43 10.90
C PRO A 565 -6.99 7.69 10.01
N PRO A 566 -7.07 8.90 10.59
CA PRO A 566 -6.88 10.14 9.85
C PRO A 566 -5.41 10.34 9.44
N ARG A 567 -5.17 11.17 8.42
CA ARG A 567 -3.82 11.60 8.03
C ARG A 567 -3.29 12.64 9.04
N PHE A 568 -1.99 12.71 9.28
CA PHE A 568 -1.44 13.69 10.22
C PHE A 568 -1.50 15.11 9.63
N THR A 569 -1.87 16.10 10.45
CA THR A 569 -1.92 17.53 10.09
C THR A 569 -0.53 18.19 10.17
N LYS A 570 -0.31 19.32 9.48
CA LYS A 570 0.99 20.05 9.50
C LYS A 570 1.28 20.70 10.85
N ASP A 571 0.24 21.22 11.48
CA ASP A 571 0.25 21.51 12.91
C ASP A 571 0.02 20.16 13.60
N GLY A 572 0.79 19.78 14.62
CA GLY A 572 0.56 18.54 15.37
C GLY A 572 -0.90 18.38 15.84
N PRO A 573 -1.30 17.22 16.41
CA PRO A 573 -2.69 16.94 16.69
C PRO A 573 -3.33 18.08 17.50
N ARG A 574 -4.24 18.84 16.87
CA ARG A 574 -5.09 19.79 17.58
C ARG A 574 -5.86 18.97 18.59
N HIS A 575 -5.63 19.24 19.87
CA HIS A 575 -6.39 18.65 20.96
C HIS A 575 -7.88 18.84 20.68
N TYR A 576 -8.57 17.79 20.23
CA TYR A 576 -10.02 17.74 20.26
C TYR A 576 -10.39 17.75 21.75
N SER A 577 -10.81 18.91 22.22
CA SER A 577 -11.50 19.09 23.49
C SER A 577 -12.74 18.21 23.48
N PHE A 578 -12.66 17.05 24.15
CA PHE A 578 -13.82 16.25 24.49
C PHE A 578 -14.74 17.12 25.35
N THR A 579 -15.92 17.44 24.82
CA THR A 579 -17.00 18.04 25.57
C THR A 579 -17.57 16.96 26.49
N THR A 580 -17.03 16.87 27.70
CA THR A 580 -17.59 16.00 28.73
C THR A 580 -18.92 16.59 29.19
N VAL A 581 -19.99 15.87 28.87
CA VAL A 581 -21.34 16.14 29.36
C VAL A 581 -21.32 16.14 30.89
N SER A 582 -21.82 17.23 31.44
CA SER A 582 -21.99 17.51 32.86
C SER A 582 -22.85 16.46 33.57
N SER A 583 -22.34 15.92 34.67
CA SER A 583 -23.15 15.42 35.77
C SER A 583 -22.78 16.18 37.04
N SER A 584 -23.80 16.79 37.62
CA SER A 584 -23.80 17.74 38.74
C SER A 584 -23.50 17.13 40.11
N SER A 585 -23.11 18.03 41.03
CA SER A 585 -23.24 18.02 42.51
C SER A 585 -22.17 17.20 43.27
N GLN A 586 -21.55 17.65 44.38
CA GLN A 586 -21.86 18.67 45.39
C GLN A 586 -20.58 19.32 45.99
N GLU A 587 -20.77 20.57 46.41
CA GLU A 587 -20.32 21.24 47.65
C GLU A 587 -18.81 21.50 47.96
N ASN A 588 -18.52 22.83 48.01
CA ASN A 588 -17.90 23.65 49.06
C ASN A 588 -16.58 23.16 49.72
N GLU A 589 -15.56 23.98 49.91
CA GLU A 589 -15.58 25.29 50.58
C GLU A 589 -14.27 26.07 50.34
N GLU A 590 -14.35 27.39 50.55
CA GLU A 590 -13.41 28.47 50.24
C GLU A 590 -12.08 28.45 51.05
N ILE A 591 -11.06 29.20 50.56
CA ILE A 591 -10.40 30.30 51.31
C ILE A 591 -9.45 31.07 50.37
N GLU A 592 -9.69 32.38 50.26
CA GLU A 592 -8.83 33.43 49.69
C GLU A 592 -7.54 33.65 50.50
N VAL A 593 -6.43 34.05 49.87
CA VAL A 593 -5.65 35.22 50.35
C VAL A 593 -5.05 36.00 49.17
N LYS A 594 -5.37 37.30 49.19
CA LYS A 594 -4.93 38.38 48.30
C LYS A 594 -3.43 38.68 48.42
N ALA A 595 -2.80 39.01 47.30
CA ALA A 595 -1.54 39.75 47.25
C ALA A 595 -1.84 41.24 46.98
N GLU A 596 -1.36 42.13 47.85
CA GLU A 596 -1.37 43.57 47.63
C GLU A 596 0.06 44.14 47.58
N GLN A 597 0.38 44.71 46.40
CA GLN A 597 0.96 46.04 46.13
C GLN A 597 2.24 46.52 46.85
N SER A 598 3.29 46.83 46.07
CA SER A 598 3.65 48.22 45.68
C SER A 598 4.98 48.33 44.87
N VAL A 599 4.88 48.69 43.57
CA VAL A 599 5.29 49.98 42.93
C VAL A 599 6.55 50.68 43.54
N GLN A 600 7.63 51.12 42.88
CA GLN A 600 7.98 51.51 41.50
C GLN A 600 9.52 51.77 41.39
N SER A 601 10.10 51.60 40.20
CA SER A 601 10.85 52.63 39.40
C SER A 601 12.07 52.11 38.64
N ALA A 602 11.88 52.08 37.31
CA ALA A 602 12.77 52.34 36.16
C ALA A 602 14.31 52.24 36.29
N GLU A 603 14.94 51.45 35.41
CA GLU A 603 15.44 51.93 34.10
C GLU A 603 15.87 50.75 33.20
N SER A 604 15.91 51.04 31.90
CA SER A 604 15.87 50.14 30.75
C SER A 604 17.20 49.52 30.33
N SER A 605 17.09 48.28 29.82
CA SER A 605 17.82 47.68 28.68
C SER A 605 19.35 47.67 28.70
N VAL A 606 19.94 46.48 28.83
CA VAL A 606 20.63 45.67 27.78
C VAL A 606 21.48 44.65 28.56
N ALA A 607 21.04 43.39 28.64
CA ALA A 607 21.87 42.32 29.20
C ALA A 607 21.63 41.01 28.46
N SER A 608 22.52 40.74 27.50
CA SER A 608 22.89 39.40 27.07
C SER A 608 23.46 38.65 28.28
N SER A 609 22.66 37.80 28.92
CA SER A 609 23.11 36.97 30.03
C SER A 609 23.62 35.63 29.51
N VAL A 610 24.94 35.58 29.33
CA VAL A 610 25.76 34.39 29.57
C VAL A 610 25.33 33.82 30.93
N GLN A 611 24.71 32.64 30.95
CA GLN A 611 24.35 31.98 32.21
C GLN A 611 25.41 30.92 32.52
N SER A 612 26.15 31.21 33.57
CA SER A 612 27.27 30.48 34.16
C SER A 612 26.89 29.06 34.59
N CYS A 613 27.67 28.08 34.13
CA CYS A 613 27.63 26.70 34.59
C CYS A 613 28.08 26.61 36.07
N LEU A 614 27.30 25.93 36.91
CA LEU A 614 27.64 25.61 38.30
C LEU A 614 28.28 24.20 38.34
N SER A 615 29.45 24.07 38.98
CA SER A 615 30.22 22.84 39.21
C SER A 615 29.75 22.07 40.47
N LEU A 616 29.76 20.73 40.40
CA LEU A 616 29.67 19.82 41.56
C LEU A 616 31.02 19.80 42.27
N GLU A 617 31.21 20.58 43.32
CA GLU A 617 32.51 20.67 44.00
C GLU A 617 32.68 19.67 45.15
N ASP A 618 31.60 19.10 45.72
CA ASP A 618 31.69 18.15 46.86
C ASP A 618 30.80 16.90 46.70
N ILE A 619 31.27 15.88 45.96
CA ILE A 619 30.60 14.55 45.84
C ILE A 619 30.92 13.63 47.04
N SER A 620 31.86 13.98 47.92
CA SER A 620 32.31 13.15 49.04
C SER A 620 31.26 12.94 50.14
N ALA A 621 30.24 13.79 50.23
CA ALA A 621 29.18 13.75 51.25
C ALA A 621 27.77 13.70 50.61
N LEU A 622 27.37 12.53 50.10
CA LEU A 622 26.04 12.29 49.55
C LEU A 622 25.05 11.85 50.65
N TYR A 623 23.81 12.33 50.57
CA TYR A 623 22.69 11.83 51.38
C TYR A 623 21.47 11.52 50.50
N VAL A 624 20.69 10.51 50.93
CA VAL A 624 19.44 10.15 50.25
C VAL A 624 18.42 11.26 50.48
N THR A 625 18.00 11.93 49.42
CA THR A 625 16.96 12.96 49.49
C THR A 625 15.58 12.34 49.35
N HIS A 626 15.41 11.45 48.38
CA HIS A 626 14.15 10.80 48.08
C HIS A 626 14.33 9.33 47.75
N GLN A 627 13.35 8.50 48.14
CA GLN A 627 13.30 7.07 47.84
C GLN A 627 11.91 6.72 47.30
N TYR A 628 11.88 6.08 46.13
CA TYR A 628 10.66 5.73 45.41
C TYR A 628 10.65 4.23 45.12
N THR A 629 9.51 3.57 45.29
CA THR A 629 9.30 2.20 44.81
C THR A 629 8.49 2.28 43.53
N LEU A 630 9.18 2.36 42.38
CA LEU A 630 8.50 2.50 41.08
C LEU A 630 8.24 1.14 40.44
N HIS A 631 9.15 0.17 40.56
CA HIS A 631 9.05 -1.11 39.84
C HIS A 631 8.72 -2.28 40.78
N LYS A 632 8.23 -3.37 40.19
CA LYS A 632 7.96 -4.63 40.92
C LYS A 632 9.14 -5.60 40.92
N SER A 633 10.13 -5.34 40.06
CA SER A 633 11.34 -6.13 39.90
C SER A 633 12.55 -5.18 39.82
N GLY A 634 13.75 -5.74 39.73
CA GLY A 634 15.00 -4.99 39.71
C GLY A 634 15.05 -3.94 38.61
N VAL A 635 15.56 -2.75 38.95
CA VAL A 635 15.82 -1.67 38.01
C VAL A 635 17.12 -1.97 37.27
N THR A 636 17.06 -2.01 35.94
CA THR A 636 18.20 -2.40 35.10
C THR A 636 18.86 -1.21 34.43
N GLY A 637 18.11 -0.12 34.19
CA GLY A 637 18.63 1.12 33.64
C GLY A 637 17.94 2.35 34.23
N LEU A 638 18.72 3.42 34.38
CA LEU A 638 18.27 4.72 34.88
C LEU A 638 18.86 5.84 34.01
N GLN A 639 18.01 6.80 33.64
CA GLN A 639 18.44 8.02 32.96
C GLN A 639 17.69 9.27 33.49
N LEU A 640 18.40 10.36 33.74
CA LEU A 640 17.85 11.69 34.03
C LEU A 640 17.86 12.56 32.77
N THR A 641 16.80 13.35 32.57
CA THR A 641 16.75 14.37 31.50
C THR A 641 17.78 15.47 31.72
N GLU A 642 18.20 16.17 30.66
CA GLU A 642 19.12 17.32 30.78
C GLU A 642 18.57 18.43 31.68
N ASP A 643 17.25 18.63 31.64
CA ASP A 643 16.56 19.62 32.49
C ASP A 643 16.60 19.25 33.99
N GLY A 644 16.93 18.00 34.32
CA GLY A 644 16.97 17.49 35.70
C GLY A 644 15.59 17.30 36.35
N CYS A 645 14.51 17.48 35.59
CA CYS A 645 13.14 17.44 36.11
C CYS A 645 12.51 16.03 36.07
N SER A 646 12.95 15.13 35.18
CA SER A 646 12.33 13.81 34.98
C SER A 646 13.33 12.66 35.00
N ILE A 647 12.96 11.59 35.70
CA ILE A 647 13.68 10.31 35.78
C ILE A 647 13.00 9.30 34.86
N PHE A 648 13.79 8.62 34.04
CA PHE A 648 13.40 7.44 33.28
C PHE A 648 14.01 6.19 33.91
N SER A 649 13.17 5.19 34.14
CA SER A 649 13.59 3.92 34.70
C SER A 649 13.06 2.76 33.90
N VAL A 650 13.92 1.77 33.65
CA VAL A 650 13.56 0.50 33.03
C VAL A 650 13.85 -0.65 33.99
N SER A 651 13.04 -1.69 33.90
CA SER A 651 13.09 -2.82 34.82
C SER A 651 12.83 -4.14 34.12
N GLN A 652 13.22 -5.21 34.80
CA GLN A 652 12.87 -6.59 34.44
C GLN A 652 11.36 -6.84 34.47
N ASP A 653 10.55 -5.94 35.04
CA ASP A 653 9.08 -6.01 34.98
C ASP A 653 8.46 -5.58 33.64
N THR A 654 9.30 -5.40 32.59
CA THR A 654 8.95 -5.00 31.22
C THR A 654 8.51 -3.54 31.04
N MET A 655 8.48 -2.75 32.13
CA MET A 655 7.98 -1.39 32.10
C MET A 655 9.09 -0.36 31.96
N LEU A 656 8.84 0.62 31.10
CA LEU A 656 9.51 1.93 31.10
C LEU A 656 8.64 2.91 31.89
N LYS A 657 9.20 3.53 32.92
CA LYS A 657 8.51 4.53 33.73
C LYS A 657 9.18 5.90 33.63
N MET A 658 8.34 6.94 33.63
CA MET A 658 8.75 8.32 33.71
C MET A 658 8.22 8.92 35.00
N TYR A 659 9.12 9.46 35.82
CA TYR A 659 8.80 10.07 37.11
C TYR A 659 9.26 11.52 37.12
N SER A 660 8.36 12.46 37.45
CA SER A 660 8.71 13.87 37.59
C SER A 660 9.16 14.15 39.02
N LEU A 661 10.35 14.73 39.17
CA LEU A 661 10.90 15.16 40.45
C LEU A 661 10.22 16.44 40.97
N GLU A 662 9.72 17.29 40.07
CA GLU A 662 9.01 18.53 40.45
C GLU A 662 7.61 18.22 40.98
N ASP A 663 6.85 17.40 40.24
CA ASP A 663 5.48 17.03 40.62
C ASP A 663 5.43 15.89 41.66
N GLN A 664 6.57 15.25 41.94
CA GLN A 664 6.70 14.06 42.79
C GLN A 664 5.71 12.94 42.43
N ARG A 665 5.42 12.76 41.14
CA ARG A 665 4.49 11.74 40.66
C ARG A 665 5.02 11.00 39.45
N GLN A 666 4.54 9.76 39.30
CA GLN A 666 4.76 8.99 38.09
C GLN A 666 3.92 9.60 36.96
N LEU A 667 4.57 10.13 35.93
CA LEU A 667 3.91 10.70 34.75
C LEU A 667 3.46 9.60 33.79
N ARG A 668 4.33 8.62 33.54
CA ARG A 668 4.05 7.52 32.60
C ARG A 668 4.55 6.18 33.09
N SER A 669 3.83 5.14 32.69
CA SER A 669 4.23 3.74 32.80
C SER A 669 3.79 3.06 31.51
N PHE A 670 4.75 2.52 30.77
CA PHE A 670 4.53 1.96 29.45
C PHE A 670 5.21 0.61 29.34
N ASN A 671 4.51 -0.37 28.77
CA ASN A 671 5.11 -1.66 28.45
C ASN A 671 5.72 -1.57 27.05
N VAL A 672 7.05 -1.65 26.97
CA VAL A 672 7.78 -1.54 25.70
C VAL A 672 7.84 -2.87 24.97
N SER A 673 8.01 -3.97 25.69
CA SER A 673 8.20 -5.30 25.11
C SER A 673 7.69 -6.42 26.01
N ASN A 674 7.50 -7.62 25.45
CA ASN A 674 7.04 -8.78 26.22
C ASN A 674 8.16 -9.43 27.08
N MET A 675 9.39 -8.94 27.01
CA MET A 675 10.53 -9.40 27.81
C MET A 675 11.12 -8.27 28.65
N ALA A 676 12.05 -8.63 29.55
CA ALA A 676 12.72 -7.70 30.43
C ALA A 676 13.53 -6.65 29.64
N LEU A 677 13.56 -5.42 30.16
CA LEU A 677 14.34 -4.33 29.59
C LEU A 677 15.72 -4.31 30.24
N SER A 678 16.77 -4.06 29.46
CA SER A 678 18.17 -4.11 29.93
C SER A 678 18.75 -2.75 30.25
N SER A 679 18.62 -1.78 29.34
CA SER A 679 19.20 -0.44 29.53
C SER A 679 18.30 0.63 28.91
N CYS A 680 18.40 1.86 29.41
CA CYS A 680 17.72 3.02 28.85
C CYS A 680 18.68 4.20 28.70
N LEU A 681 18.43 5.03 27.70
CA LEU A 681 19.20 6.24 27.44
C LEU A 681 18.32 7.34 26.83
N VAL A 682 18.50 8.57 27.26
CA VAL A 682 17.82 9.75 26.71
C VAL A 682 18.73 10.37 25.64
N MET A 683 18.20 10.59 24.45
CA MET A 683 18.93 11.23 23.37
C MET A 683 19.18 12.73 23.67
N PRO A 684 20.21 13.34 23.06
CA PRO A 684 20.50 14.78 23.22
C PRO A 684 19.35 15.71 22.78
N ASP A 685 18.37 15.20 22.04
CA ASP A 685 17.17 15.97 21.67
C ASP A 685 16.18 16.14 22.83
N ASN A 686 16.38 15.44 23.97
CA ASN A 686 15.45 15.30 25.11
C ASN A 686 14.02 14.88 24.71
N LYS A 687 13.82 14.42 23.48
CA LYS A 687 12.52 14.03 22.91
C LYS A 687 12.41 12.52 22.73
N THR A 688 13.54 11.84 22.60
CA THR A 688 13.60 10.41 22.33
C THR A 688 14.37 9.65 23.40
N ILE A 689 13.88 8.46 23.76
CA ILE A 689 14.53 7.50 24.65
C ILE A 689 14.84 6.25 23.86
N VAL A 690 16.06 5.74 24.00
CA VAL A 690 16.48 4.46 23.46
C VAL A 690 16.42 3.42 24.58
N VAL A 691 15.79 2.27 24.32
CA VAL A 691 15.60 1.20 25.30
C VAL A 691 16.06 -0.13 24.72
N GLY A 692 16.99 -0.80 25.38
CA GLY A 692 17.39 -2.18 25.06
C GLY A 692 16.45 -3.19 25.71
N SER A 693 16.11 -4.25 24.98
CA SER A 693 15.27 -5.34 25.49
C SER A 693 15.90 -6.71 25.24
N TRP A 694 15.49 -7.69 26.06
CA TRP A 694 15.86 -9.10 25.93
C TRP A 694 15.11 -9.82 24.82
N ASP A 695 14.22 -9.14 24.08
CA ASP A 695 13.57 -9.68 22.88
C ASP A 695 14.40 -9.51 21.60
N ASN A 696 15.67 -9.10 21.75
CA ASN A 696 16.66 -8.84 20.69
C ASN A 696 16.51 -7.47 20.00
N PHE A 697 15.58 -6.62 20.44
CA PHE A 697 15.33 -5.30 19.86
C PHE A 697 15.86 -4.16 20.73
N VAL A 698 16.13 -3.05 20.05
CA VAL A 698 16.34 -1.73 20.63
C VAL A 698 15.20 -0.83 20.18
N TYR A 699 14.46 -0.28 21.13
CA TYR A 699 13.28 0.53 20.89
C TYR A 699 13.58 2.01 21.04
N PHE A 700 13.08 2.83 20.11
CA PHE A 700 13.12 4.28 20.19
C PHE A 700 11.75 4.78 20.63
N TYR A 701 11.64 5.37 21.81
CA TYR A 701 10.41 5.85 22.42
C TYR A 701 10.36 7.37 22.43
N SER A 702 9.31 7.97 21.88
CA SER A 702 9.12 9.42 21.94
C SER A 702 8.47 9.85 23.26
N ILE A 703 9.13 10.76 23.96
CA ILE A 703 8.61 11.47 25.12
C ILE A 703 7.45 12.38 24.72
N GLU A 704 7.48 13.06 23.58
CA GLU A 704 6.37 13.96 23.20
C GLU A 704 5.10 13.20 22.82
N PHE A 705 5.23 12.15 22.00
CA PHE A 705 4.07 11.41 21.46
C PHE A 705 3.64 10.22 22.31
N GLY A 706 4.46 9.79 23.27
CA GLY A 706 4.16 8.68 24.17
C GLY A 706 4.06 7.31 23.49
N ARG A 707 4.73 7.14 22.35
CA ARG A 707 4.71 5.91 21.53
C ARG A 707 6.13 5.50 21.13
N ILE A 708 6.28 4.21 20.79
CA ILE A 708 7.47 3.70 20.11
C ILE A 708 7.49 4.33 18.70
N LEU A 709 8.56 5.05 18.39
CA LEU A 709 8.85 5.62 17.08
C LEU A 709 9.39 4.57 16.12
N ASP A 710 10.31 3.73 16.61
CA ASP A 710 11.01 2.73 15.82
C ASP A 710 11.49 1.56 16.69
N ALA A 711 11.74 0.41 16.06
CA ALA A 711 12.24 -0.80 16.68
C ALA A 711 13.34 -1.41 15.81
N LEU A 712 14.58 -1.30 16.28
CA LEU A 712 15.77 -1.84 15.61
C LEU A 712 16.04 -3.25 16.10
N LYS A 713 15.92 -4.26 15.22
CA LYS A 713 16.43 -5.61 15.52
C LYS A 713 17.95 -5.58 15.53
N ALA A 714 18.54 -5.25 16.67
CA ALA A 714 19.97 -5.05 16.77
C ALA A 714 20.74 -6.37 16.80
N HIS A 715 20.23 -7.38 17.51
CA HIS A 715 20.96 -8.63 17.82
C HIS A 715 20.13 -9.89 17.55
N ASP A 716 20.75 -11.06 17.69
CA ASP A 716 20.07 -12.36 17.61
C ASP A 716 19.83 -13.02 18.97
N ASP A 717 20.34 -12.40 20.05
CA ASP A 717 20.05 -12.72 21.45
C ASP A 717 19.80 -11.44 22.25
N ALA A 718 19.56 -11.55 23.55
CA ALA A 718 19.21 -10.46 24.45
C ALA A 718 20.22 -9.30 24.38
N VAL A 719 19.70 -8.06 24.25
CA VAL A 719 20.53 -6.86 24.30
C VAL A 719 20.91 -6.60 25.75
N SER A 720 22.20 -6.55 26.07
CA SER A 720 22.71 -6.36 27.43
C SER A 720 22.91 -4.90 27.79
N SER A 721 23.37 -4.08 26.86
CA SER A 721 23.63 -2.66 27.09
C SER A 721 23.51 -1.84 25.80
N VAL A 722 23.17 -0.56 25.95
CA VAL A 722 22.99 0.41 24.88
C VAL A 722 23.63 1.74 25.29
N ILE A 723 24.52 2.27 24.44
CA ILE A 723 25.22 3.54 24.65
C ILE A 723 25.11 4.43 23.43
N TRP A 724 24.92 5.74 23.64
CA TRP A 724 24.89 6.75 22.58
C TRP A 724 25.95 7.83 22.81
N LYS A 725 26.82 8.06 21.83
CA LYS A 725 27.80 9.16 21.80
C LYS A 725 28.07 9.63 20.38
N ASN A 726 28.16 10.95 20.17
CA ASN A 726 28.55 11.56 18.89
C ASN A 726 27.78 11.02 17.66
N ASN A 727 26.47 10.84 17.79
CA ASN A 727 25.58 10.24 16.79
C ASN A 727 25.92 8.78 16.42
N ILE A 728 26.63 8.08 17.28
CA ILE A 728 26.92 6.66 17.19
C ILE A 728 26.17 5.95 18.33
N LEU A 729 25.40 4.93 17.98
CA LEU A 729 24.77 4.02 18.91
C LEU A 729 25.59 2.72 18.95
N ILE A 730 25.97 2.29 20.15
CA ILE A 730 26.71 1.05 20.38
C ILE A 730 25.81 0.13 21.19
N THR A 731 25.50 -1.04 20.63
CA THR A 731 24.65 -2.07 21.24
C THR A 731 25.49 -3.30 21.55
N ALA A 732 25.36 -3.85 22.75
CA ALA A 732 26.01 -5.09 23.17
C ALA A 732 24.96 -6.16 23.44
N SER A 733 25.32 -7.42 23.22
CA SER A 733 24.41 -8.56 23.41
C SER A 733 25.13 -9.82 23.89
N TRP A 734 24.34 -10.74 24.42
CA TRP A 734 24.75 -12.10 24.75
C TRP A 734 25.01 -12.98 23.52
N ASP A 735 24.70 -12.50 22.30
CA ASP A 735 25.11 -13.13 21.04
C ASP A 735 26.64 -13.10 20.78
N SER A 736 27.43 -12.64 21.76
CA SER A 736 28.89 -12.45 21.70
C SER A 736 29.34 -11.33 20.76
N THR A 737 28.45 -10.37 20.46
CA THR A 737 28.76 -9.27 19.56
C THR A 737 28.43 -7.91 20.17
N SER A 738 29.23 -6.90 19.81
CA SER A 738 28.88 -5.49 19.97
C SER A 738 28.76 -4.84 18.60
N LYS A 739 27.62 -4.20 18.31
CA LYS A 739 27.33 -3.60 17.01
C LYS A 739 27.31 -2.09 17.10
N ILE A 740 27.82 -1.44 16.06
CA ILE A 740 27.96 0.00 15.95
C ILE A 740 27.05 0.52 14.83
N TRP A 741 26.21 1.50 15.17
CA TRP A 741 25.25 2.10 14.27
C TRP A 741 25.49 3.61 14.20
N GLN A 742 25.65 4.16 13.01
CA GLN A 742 25.85 5.59 12.80
C GLN A 742 24.53 6.24 12.40
N PHE A 743 24.21 7.35 13.06
CA PHE A 743 23.04 8.16 12.78
C PHE A 743 23.47 9.45 12.08
N THR A 744 22.92 9.69 10.90
CA THR A 744 23.11 10.98 10.22
C THR A 744 21.98 11.91 10.64
N PRO A 745 22.26 13.08 11.24
CA PRO A 745 21.22 14.04 11.57
C PRO A 745 20.65 14.65 10.28
N SER A 746 19.47 14.20 9.85
CA SER A 746 18.70 14.86 8.80
C SER A 746 17.87 16.00 9.39
N SER A 747 17.77 17.11 8.66
CA SER A 747 16.96 18.28 9.04
C SER A 747 15.44 18.05 8.97
N GLU A 748 15.02 16.85 8.54
CA GLU A 748 13.64 16.41 8.52
C GLU A 748 13.41 15.43 9.67
N LEU A 749 12.49 15.81 10.55
CA LEU A 749 12.29 15.22 11.87
C LEU A 749 11.37 13.98 11.77
N HIS A 750 11.82 12.86 12.36
CA HIS A 750 11.03 11.72 12.85
C HIS A 750 10.88 10.43 12.02
N ARG A 751 11.96 9.90 11.46
CA ARG A 751 12.19 8.45 11.37
C ARG A 751 13.67 8.12 11.62
N PHE A 752 13.94 7.06 12.37
CA PHE A 752 15.31 6.53 12.58
C PHE A 752 15.75 5.60 11.43
N ASP A 753 15.17 5.75 10.23
CA ASP A 753 15.51 5.03 8.98
C ASP A 753 16.96 5.27 8.48
N SER A 754 17.75 6.09 9.18
CA SER A 754 19.15 6.43 8.85
C SER A 754 20.18 5.81 9.79
N ALA A 755 19.81 4.83 10.61
CA ALA A 755 20.79 4.02 11.36
C ALA A 755 21.58 3.15 10.37
N VAL A 756 22.73 3.63 9.90
CA VAL A 756 23.61 2.85 9.04
C VAL A 756 24.42 1.92 9.93
N PHE A 757 24.29 0.62 9.71
CA PHE A 757 25.16 -0.36 10.33
C PHE A 757 26.61 -0.14 9.88
N VAL A 758 27.49 0.22 10.82
CA VAL A 758 28.90 0.53 10.54
C VAL A 758 29.76 -0.72 10.64
N GLY A 759 29.52 -1.55 11.64
CA GLY A 759 30.34 -2.72 11.90
C GLY A 759 29.94 -3.49 13.17
N GLN A 760 30.60 -4.64 13.32
CA GLN A 760 30.40 -5.59 14.40
C GLN A 760 31.76 -5.94 15.02
N LEU A 761 31.78 -6.05 16.34
CA LEU A 761 32.93 -6.40 17.17
C LEU A 761 32.63 -7.76 17.81
N ASP A 762 33.39 -8.78 17.40
CA ASP A 762 33.17 -10.16 17.81
C ASP A 762 33.98 -10.48 19.08
N HIS A 763 33.36 -11.21 20.00
CA HIS A 763 33.96 -11.65 21.26
C HIS A 763 33.88 -13.18 21.37
N GLU A 764 34.68 -13.78 22.26
CA GLU A 764 34.64 -15.22 22.52
C GLU A 764 33.41 -15.66 23.34
N SER A 765 32.79 -14.73 24.07
CA SER A 765 31.64 -14.96 24.94
C SER A 765 30.71 -13.75 24.96
N GLY A 766 29.51 -13.92 25.53
CA GLY A 766 28.47 -12.90 25.61
C GLY A 766 28.96 -11.62 26.31
N VAL A 767 28.63 -10.46 25.74
CA VAL A 767 29.04 -9.16 26.27
C VAL A 767 28.03 -8.73 27.34
N TYR A 768 28.50 -8.52 28.57
CA TYR A 768 27.64 -8.18 29.72
C TYR A 768 27.58 -6.67 29.99
N CYS A 769 28.71 -5.99 29.89
CA CYS A 769 28.82 -4.55 30.13
C CYS A 769 29.75 -3.88 29.10
N GLN A 770 29.55 -2.59 28.89
CA GLN A 770 30.37 -1.77 28.00
C GLN A 770 30.43 -0.33 28.51
N ASP A 771 31.50 0.39 28.18
CA ASP A 771 31.61 1.84 28.36
C ASP A 771 32.44 2.45 27.22
N VAL A 772 32.18 3.71 26.90
CA VAL A 772 32.81 4.42 25.78
C VAL A 772 33.36 5.77 26.25
N ASP A 773 34.47 6.18 25.66
CA ASP A 773 35.09 7.47 25.96
C ASP A 773 34.25 8.68 25.48
N GLU A 774 34.62 9.89 25.94
CA GLU A 774 33.92 11.13 25.56
C GLU A 774 33.95 11.41 24.06
N THR A 775 35.00 10.96 23.36
CA THR A 775 35.14 11.19 21.92
C THR A 775 34.47 10.12 21.05
N GLY A 776 34.05 8.99 21.63
CA GLY A 776 33.43 7.86 20.90
C GLY A 776 34.44 7.05 20.07
N SER A 777 35.73 7.15 20.40
CA SER A 777 36.83 6.50 19.69
C SER A 777 37.26 5.17 20.32
N LEU A 778 37.16 5.07 21.64
CA LEU A 778 37.62 3.95 22.46
C LEU A 778 36.43 3.33 23.18
N LEU A 779 36.22 2.03 22.97
CA LEU A 779 35.17 1.25 23.61
C LEU A 779 35.82 0.16 24.46
N VAL A 780 35.40 0.03 25.72
CA VAL A 780 35.81 -1.07 26.60
C VAL A 780 34.61 -1.97 26.84
N THR A 781 34.75 -3.25 26.56
CA THR A 781 33.70 -4.26 26.75
C THR A 781 34.12 -5.30 27.77
N GLY A 782 33.15 -5.81 28.54
CA GLY A 782 33.34 -6.88 29.52
C GLY A 782 32.44 -8.07 29.22
N THR A 783 33.01 -9.26 29.26
CA THR A 783 32.33 -10.53 28.90
C THR A 783 31.92 -11.35 30.12
N GLU A 784 31.05 -12.34 29.91
CA GLU A 784 30.62 -13.29 30.95
C GLU A 784 31.78 -14.16 31.48
N GLU A 785 32.79 -14.45 30.66
CA GLU A 785 33.94 -15.30 31.02
C GLU A 785 35.11 -14.52 31.66
N GLY A 786 34.90 -13.25 31.99
CA GLY A 786 35.90 -12.42 32.68
C GLY A 786 36.95 -11.76 31.79
N GLN A 787 36.76 -11.80 30.47
CA GLN A 787 37.60 -11.06 29.53
C GLN A 787 37.12 -9.61 29.40
N VAL A 788 38.09 -8.69 29.35
CA VAL A 788 37.89 -7.28 29.02
C VAL A 788 38.61 -7.00 27.70
N VAL A 789 37.90 -6.39 26.75
CA VAL A 789 38.44 -6.09 25.43
C VAL A 789 38.36 -4.58 25.20
N ILE A 790 39.46 -4.01 24.71
CA ILE A 790 39.56 -2.61 24.34
C ILE A 790 39.50 -2.52 22.82
N TRP A 791 38.54 -1.76 22.31
CA TRP A 791 38.27 -1.62 20.89
C TRP A 791 38.52 -0.20 20.42
N ASN A 792 39.03 -0.07 19.20
CA ASN A 792 39.02 1.19 18.49
C ASN A 792 37.79 1.23 17.57
N VAL A 793 36.80 2.07 17.91
CA VAL A 793 35.51 2.18 17.21
C VAL A 793 35.70 2.59 15.73
N GLY A 794 36.70 3.41 15.43
CA GLY A 794 36.96 3.87 14.06
C GLY A 794 37.57 2.82 13.14
N SER A 795 38.35 1.89 13.69
CA SER A 795 39.00 0.82 12.91
C SER A 795 38.29 -0.54 13.01
N LEU A 796 37.40 -0.72 13.99
CA LEU A 796 36.71 -1.97 14.31
C LEU A 796 37.63 -3.15 14.67
N TYR A 797 38.85 -2.86 15.12
CA TYR A 797 39.81 -3.87 15.58
C TYR A 797 40.02 -3.79 17.10
N PRO A 798 40.28 -4.94 17.76
CA PRO A 798 40.65 -4.95 19.17
C PRO A 798 42.07 -4.41 19.32
N ILE A 799 42.24 -3.44 20.21
CA ILE A 799 43.55 -2.91 20.62
C ILE A 799 44.19 -3.89 21.61
N ALA A 800 43.39 -4.42 22.53
CA ALA A 800 43.84 -5.27 23.62
C ALA A 800 42.75 -6.25 24.03
N GLU A 801 43.12 -7.49 24.29
CA GLU A 801 42.26 -8.52 24.88
C GLU A 801 42.94 -9.03 26.16
N MET A 802 42.24 -8.91 27.29
CA MET A 802 42.80 -9.19 28.59
C MET A 802 41.85 -10.03 29.44
N ARG A 803 42.35 -11.11 30.03
CA ARG A 803 41.59 -11.87 31.02
C ARG A 803 41.72 -11.23 32.40
N ALA A 804 40.88 -10.22 32.67
CA ALA A 804 40.95 -9.43 33.88
C ALA A 804 40.37 -10.16 35.11
N HIS A 805 39.35 -11.00 34.93
CA HIS A 805 38.62 -11.63 36.04
C HIS A 805 38.48 -13.15 35.83
N GLU A 806 38.28 -13.90 36.93
CA GLU A 806 38.00 -15.34 36.90
C GLU A 806 36.50 -15.67 36.71
N GLY A 807 35.64 -14.66 36.68
CA GLY A 807 34.21 -14.77 36.40
C GLY A 807 33.66 -13.51 35.72
N SER A 808 32.33 -13.39 35.60
CA SER A 808 31.69 -12.32 34.82
C SER A 808 32.16 -10.92 35.19
N VAL A 809 32.43 -10.10 34.18
CA VAL A 809 32.67 -8.68 34.36
C VAL A 809 31.32 -7.99 34.50
N ASN A 810 31.04 -7.44 35.68
CA ASN A 810 29.74 -6.85 36.00
C ASN A 810 29.64 -5.40 35.53
N ALA A 811 30.73 -4.64 35.63
CA ALA A 811 30.77 -3.24 35.22
C ALA A 811 32.17 -2.83 34.77
N VAL A 812 32.22 -1.92 33.82
CA VAL A 812 33.42 -1.26 33.32
C VAL A 812 33.20 0.25 33.31
N GLY A 813 34.27 1.03 33.42
CA GLY A 813 34.22 2.49 33.32
C GLY A 813 35.52 3.08 32.80
N ILE A 814 35.47 4.08 31.93
CA ILE A 814 36.64 4.76 31.36
C ILE A 814 36.82 6.13 32.03
N SER A 815 38.06 6.52 32.33
CA SER A 815 38.35 7.87 32.83
C SER A 815 38.25 8.92 31.71
N SER A 816 37.90 10.16 32.07
CA SER A 816 37.76 11.26 31.11
C SER A 816 39.04 11.61 30.34
N ASP A 817 40.21 11.32 30.90
CA ASP A 817 41.50 11.48 30.21
C ASP A 817 41.84 10.31 29.26
N CYS A 818 40.97 9.29 29.20
CA CYS A 818 41.12 8.05 28.43
C CYS A 818 42.41 7.27 28.74
N ARG A 819 43.06 7.55 29.87
CA ARG A 819 44.32 6.88 30.26
C ARG A 819 44.08 5.65 31.13
N LYS A 820 42.98 5.63 31.89
CA LYS A 820 42.66 4.57 32.82
C LYS A 820 41.28 4.00 32.51
N PHE A 821 41.10 2.72 32.81
CA PHE A 821 39.77 2.12 32.90
C PHE A 821 39.67 1.25 34.15
N ILE A 822 38.46 1.11 34.66
CA ILE A 822 38.12 0.25 35.79
C ILE A 822 37.31 -0.95 35.31
N SER A 823 37.60 -2.12 35.86
CA SER A 823 36.78 -3.32 35.71
C SER A 823 36.44 -3.92 37.06
N CYS A 824 35.19 -4.36 37.20
CA CYS A 824 34.67 -5.00 38.40
C CYS A 824 34.05 -6.34 38.02
N GLY A 825 34.44 -7.41 38.73
CA GLY A 825 34.02 -8.77 38.42
C GLY A 825 33.25 -9.46 39.54
N SER A 826 32.63 -10.60 39.20
CA SER A 826 32.00 -11.52 40.15
C SER A 826 32.97 -12.16 41.15
N ASP A 827 34.27 -12.07 40.88
CA ASP A 827 35.38 -12.48 41.76
C ASP A 827 35.63 -11.51 42.93
N CYS A 828 34.78 -10.48 43.09
CA CYS A 828 34.89 -9.43 44.11
C CYS A 828 36.17 -8.59 44.01
N LEU A 829 36.79 -8.57 42.83
CA LEU A 829 37.95 -7.72 42.56
C LEU A 829 37.52 -6.44 41.86
N LEU A 830 38.09 -5.33 42.33
CA LEU A 830 38.13 -4.05 41.63
C LEU A 830 39.54 -3.89 41.06
N LYS A 831 39.62 -3.73 39.73
CA LYS A 831 40.89 -3.55 39.02
C LYS A 831 40.89 -2.24 38.24
N ILE A 832 41.99 -1.49 38.33
CA ILE A 832 42.24 -0.30 37.51
C ILE A 832 43.43 -0.60 36.61
N PHE A 833 43.26 -0.34 35.33
CA PHE A 833 44.23 -0.58 34.28
C PHE A 833 44.64 0.72 33.61
N ASP A 834 45.87 0.74 33.10
CA ASP A 834 46.34 1.78 32.19
C ASP A 834 46.03 1.35 30.74
N VAL A 835 45.35 2.21 29.98
CA VAL A 835 44.87 1.94 28.61
C VAL A 835 46.03 1.79 27.61
N GLU A 836 47.08 2.60 27.75
CA GLU A 836 48.20 2.65 26.80
C GLU A 836 49.13 1.45 26.98
N THR A 837 49.44 1.13 28.24
CA THR A 837 50.38 0.05 28.59
C THR A 837 49.71 -1.30 28.82
N GLN A 838 48.38 -1.32 28.99
CA GLN A 838 47.58 -2.52 29.28
C GLN A 838 48.03 -3.21 30.59
N THR A 839 48.57 -2.44 31.53
CA THR A 839 49.06 -2.96 32.80
C THR A 839 48.05 -2.79 33.92
N GLU A 840 47.99 -3.78 34.83
CA GLU A 840 47.22 -3.69 36.08
C GLU A 840 47.90 -2.68 37.02
N MET A 841 47.27 -1.52 37.22
CA MET A 841 47.78 -0.48 38.12
C MET A 841 47.37 -0.76 39.57
N VAL A 842 46.11 -1.16 39.77
CA VAL A 842 45.55 -1.44 41.09
C VAL A 842 44.68 -2.68 41.03
N VAL A 843 44.83 -3.57 42.01
CA VAL A 843 43.93 -4.69 42.28
C VAL A 843 43.51 -4.63 43.74
N LYS A 844 42.21 -4.57 44.00
CA LYS A 844 41.64 -4.62 45.35
C LYS A 844 40.58 -5.69 45.47
N ASN A 845 40.73 -6.56 46.47
CA ASN A 845 39.70 -7.51 46.85
C ASN A 845 38.80 -6.88 47.91
N LEU A 846 37.51 -6.75 47.58
CA LEU A 846 36.52 -6.10 48.44
C LEU A 846 35.71 -7.12 49.26
N GLY A 847 35.70 -8.39 48.86
CA GLY A 847 34.91 -9.45 49.51
C GLY A 847 33.39 -9.38 49.24
N TYR A 848 32.95 -8.42 48.42
CA TYR A 848 31.58 -8.28 47.90
C TYR A 848 31.63 -7.87 46.43
N GLN A 849 30.54 -8.10 45.70
CA GLN A 849 30.44 -7.76 44.29
C GLN A 849 30.04 -6.30 44.09
N ILE A 850 30.60 -5.69 43.04
CA ILE A 850 30.16 -4.41 42.50
C ILE A 850 29.36 -4.71 41.24
N HIS A 851 28.17 -4.10 41.12
CA HIS A 851 27.26 -4.33 40.00
C HIS A 851 27.24 -3.19 38.98
N CYS A 852 27.49 -1.96 39.42
CA CYS A 852 27.51 -0.80 38.54
C CYS A 852 28.60 0.19 38.98
N VAL A 853 29.23 0.85 38.01
CA VAL A 853 30.33 1.78 38.22
C VAL A 853 30.14 2.98 37.30
N VAL A 854 30.43 4.18 37.79
CA VAL A 854 30.52 5.39 36.98
C VAL A 854 31.76 6.17 37.38
N TRP A 855 32.58 6.55 36.40
CA TRP A 855 33.71 7.46 36.60
C TRP A 855 33.23 8.91 36.48
N CYS A 856 33.49 9.75 37.49
CA CYS A 856 33.07 11.15 37.50
C CYS A 856 34.16 12.07 36.94
N ASN A 857 33.87 12.70 35.81
CA ASN A 857 34.85 13.42 34.98
C ASN A 857 35.50 14.65 35.63
N ASN A 858 34.83 15.28 36.61
CA ASN A 858 35.30 16.55 37.19
C ASN A 858 36.20 16.40 38.44
N LEU A 859 36.21 15.24 39.10
CA LEU A 859 36.81 15.09 40.44
C LEU A 859 37.76 13.89 40.60
N SER A 860 38.06 13.13 39.54
CA SER A 860 38.83 11.86 39.64
C SER A 860 38.20 10.87 40.64
N LEU A 861 36.88 10.93 40.83
CA LEU A 861 36.14 10.07 41.75
C LEU A 861 35.42 8.97 40.97
N ILE A 862 35.32 7.79 41.57
CA ILE A 862 34.60 6.63 41.04
C ILE A 862 33.45 6.33 41.99
N LEU A 863 32.24 6.20 41.44
CA LEU A 863 31.06 5.79 42.19
C LEU A 863 30.75 4.32 41.89
N CYS A 864 30.53 3.52 42.93
CA CYS A 864 30.30 2.07 42.83
C CYS A 864 29.02 1.67 43.58
N GLY A 865 28.16 0.91 42.91
CA GLY A 865 27.01 0.25 43.51
C GLY A 865 27.36 -1.17 43.96
N THR A 866 27.16 -1.45 45.25
CA THR A 866 27.57 -2.73 45.87
C THR A 866 26.40 -3.68 46.08
N ASP A 867 26.71 -4.97 46.24
CA ASP A 867 25.76 -6.01 46.65
C ASP A 867 25.14 -5.75 48.04
N LEU A 868 25.82 -4.98 48.89
CA LEU A 868 25.36 -4.62 50.25
C LEU A 868 24.33 -3.48 50.27
N GLY A 869 23.92 -2.96 49.11
CA GLY A 869 22.99 -1.81 49.01
C GLY A 869 23.63 -0.46 49.35
N GLN A 870 24.96 -0.39 49.32
CA GLN A 870 25.74 0.81 49.59
C GLN A 870 26.21 1.45 48.28
N LEU A 871 26.22 2.78 48.27
CA LEU A 871 26.90 3.59 47.27
C LEU A 871 28.27 3.99 47.84
N GLU A 872 29.33 3.53 47.18
CA GLU A 872 30.71 3.82 47.57
C GLU A 872 31.33 4.87 46.64
N VAL A 873 32.08 5.79 47.23
CA VAL A 873 32.87 6.82 46.54
C VAL A 873 34.34 6.50 46.72
N TRP A 874 35.03 6.27 45.61
CA TRP A 874 36.46 5.93 45.57
C TRP A 874 37.26 7.06 44.90
N ASP A 875 38.46 7.32 45.40
CA ASP A 875 39.45 8.19 44.74
C ASP A 875 40.14 7.37 43.64
N GLY A 876 40.00 7.75 42.37
CA GLY A 876 40.52 7.02 41.22
C GLY A 876 42.03 7.09 41.02
N ASP A 877 42.72 8.03 41.67
CA ASP A 877 44.17 8.15 41.60
C ASP A 877 44.86 7.35 42.71
N LYS A 878 44.28 7.34 43.91
CA LYS A 878 44.82 6.59 45.05
C LYS A 878 44.16 5.22 45.22
N ALA A 879 43.08 4.97 44.48
CA ALA A 879 42.19 3.83 44.65
C ALA A 879 41.73 3.65 46.10
N THR A 880 41.52 4.72 46.87
CA THR A 880 41.10 4.65 48.29
C THR A 880 39.61 4.92 48.42
N LEU A 881 38.94 4.19 49.32
CA LEU A 881 37.55 4.46 49.67
C LEU A 881 37.46 5.79 50.43
N VAL A 882 36.69 6.74 49.89
CA VAL A 882 36.46 8.07 50.47
C VAL A 882 35.23 8.05 51.37
N SER A 883 34.13 7.48 50.87
CA SER A 883 32.84 7.47 51.57
C SER A 883 32.04 6.23 51.17
N ALA A 884 31.29 5.67 52.11
CA ALA A 884 30.36 4.57 51.87
C ALA A 884 29.03 4.90 52.55
N VAL A 885 27.97 5.07 51.76
CA VAL A 885 26.66 5.47 52.27
C VAL A 885 25.63 4.40 51.93
N LYS A 886 24.93 3.90 52.95
CA LYS A 886 23.87 2.89 52.78
C LYS A 886 22.54 3.57 52.45
N GLY A 887 21.99 3.28 51.27
CA GLY A 887 20.69 3.83 50.83
C GLY A 887 19.65 2.77 50.45
N HIS A 888 20.10 1.58 50.03
CA HIS A 888 19.23 0.50 49.61
C HIS A 888 19.26 -0.68 50.59
N SER A 889 18.16 -1.44 50.62
CA SER A 889 18.07 -2.73 51.32
C SER A 889 18.57 -3.89 50.49
N ALA A 890 18.62 -3.72 49.18
CA ALA A 890 18.98 -4.72 48.17
C ALA A 890 20.19 -4.25 47.33
N PRO A 891 20.81 -5.14 46.53
CA PRO A 891 21.95 -4.81 45.68
C PRO A 891 21.64 -3.66 44.73
N VAL A 892 22.57 -2.70 44.60
CA VAL A 892 22.44 -1.56 43.68
C VAL A 892 22.81 -2.03 42.27
N THR A 893 21.85 -2.09 41.36
CA THR A 893 22.00 -2.68 40.02
C THR A 893 22.29 -1.64 38.94
N SER A 894 21.86 -0.39 39.12
CA SER A 894 22.04 0.69 38.15
C SER A 894 22.39 2.00 38.83
N LEU A 895 23.29 2.78 38.22
CA LEU A 895 23.81 4.03 38.76
C LEU A 895 23.94 5.05 37.62
N GLU A 896 23.53 6.29 37.88
CA GLU A 896 23.74 7.41 36.97
C GLU A 896 24.13 8.68 37.74
N VAL A 897 25.03 9.46 37.16
CA VAL A 897 25.55 10.70 37.74
C VAL A 897 25.29 11.85 36.78
N ARG A 898 24.65 12.92 37.26
CA ARG A 898 24.48 14.18 36.53
C ARG A 898 24.86 15.37 37.41
N THR A 899 24.99 16.55 36.78
CA THR A 899 25.59 17.78 37.36
C THR A 899 24.99 18.29 38.68
N ARG A 900 23.89 17.74 39.21
CA ARG A 900 23.28 18.15 40.48
C ARG A 900 22.79 17.00 41.38
N CYS A 901 22.85 15.75 40.94
CA CYS A 901 22.34 14.60 41.69
C CYS A 901 22.92 13.27 41.18
N VAL A 902 22.90 12.27 42.06
CA VAL A 902 23.19 10.87 41.72
C VAL A 902 21.89 10.08 41.83
N LEU A 903 21.66 9.14 40.91
CA LEU A 903 20.51 8.23 40.91
C LEU A 903 21.00 6.80 41.07
N THR A 904 20.36 6.04 41.96
CA THR A 904 20.63 4.60 42.12
C THR A 904 19.34 3.82 42.06
N GLY A 905 19.41 2.63 41.45
CA GLY A 905 18.32 1.66 41.38
C GLY A 905 18.76 0.34 42.00
N ASP A 906 17.86 -0.33 42.69
CA ASP A 906 18.13 -1.65 43.29
C ASP A 906 17.39 -2.81 42.62
N LYS A 907 17.80 -4.02 43.03
CA LYS A 907 17.20 -5.29 42.61
C LYS A 907 15.74 -5.49 43.04
N GLU A 908 15.22 -4.70 43.97
CA GLU A 908 13.82 -4.76 44.43
C GLU A 908 12.92 -3.72 43.73
N GLY A 909 13.45 -2.90 42.82
CA GLY A 909 12.67 -1.91 42.08
C GLY A 909 12.57 -0.54 42.75
N LYS A 910 13.39 -0.27 43.78
CA LYS A 910 13.48 1.05 44.43
C LYS A 910 14.54 1.91 43.77
N ILE A 911 14.25 3.20 43.70
CA ILE A 911 15.12 4.23 43.16
C ILE A 911 15.38 5.27 44.24
N CYS A 912 16.65 5.60 44.47
CA CYS A 912 17.08 6.64 45.39
C CYS A 912 17.71 7.80 44.63
N VAL A 913 17.36 9.02 45.06
CA VAL A 913 17.95 10.26 44.57
C VAL A 913 18.87 10.80 45.65
N TRP A 914 20.13 11.03 45.30
CA TRP A 914 21.16 11.52 46.19
C TRP A 914 21.57 12.93 45.80
N LYS A 915 21.74 13.80 46.80
CA LYS A 915 22.28 15.14 46.63
C LYS A 915 23.53 15.33 47.50
N PRO A 916 24.49 16.15 47.06
CA PRO A 916 25.62 16.54 47.91
C PRO A 916 25.11 17.40 49.07
N MET A 917 25.69 17.22 50.26
CA MET A 917 25.43 18.12 51.38
C MET A 917 26.05 19.49 51.10
N TRP A 918 25.20 20.50 50.90
CA TRP A 918 25.63 21.89 50.93
C TRP A 918 25.88 22.26 52.39
N GLN A 919 27.12 22.58 52.76
CA GLN A 919 27.33 23.37 53.98
C GLN A 919 26.85 24.78 53.66
N ASP A 920 25.70 25.18 54.22
CA ASP A 920 25.33 26.59 54.27
C ASP A 920 26.44 27.35 55.02
N SER A 921 27.21 28.15 54.29
CA SER A 921 28.13 29.16 54.84
C SER A 921 27.75 30.53 54.31
#